data_AF-A0A9W7DJL5-F1
#
_entry.id   AF-A0A9W7DJL5-F1
#
_cell.length_a   1.000
_cell.length_b   1.000
_cell.length_c   1.000
_cell.angle_alpha   90.00
_cell.angle_beta   90.00
_cell.angle_gamma   90.00
#
_symmetry.space_group_name_H-M   'P 1'
#
loop_
_entity.id
_entity.type
_entity.pdbx_description
1 polymer ?
#
loop_
_entity_poly.entity_id
_entity_poly.type
_entity_poly.pdbx_seq_one_letter_code
_entity_poly.pdbx_strand_id
1 'polypeptide(L)'
;MEYEDTNPYLPISPRSKTSPVAIIGAREYIFSENTGVLGDVAASKEQTFGTLFARTLAAIGGKLHYGHPDFLNAIFMTTRGGISKAQKGLHLNEDIYAGMMAVSRGGRIKHCDYYQCGKGRDLGFSSIMNFTTKIGGGMGEQMLSREYYYLGTQLPIDRFLSFYYAHPGFHLNNLFIMLSLQMFMLVVINLGAMNHELIICIYDKDVPFTDLQEPLGCQNLQPVLDWVARYVLSIFICFFISFLPLVLHELSERGPLKAFRRLYSHFISLSPLFEVFVCQIYSNSLKGDIVFGGARYISSGRSFAIARVPFSDLYATYANTSIYSGSRLFLILLFATITIWQPAILWFWITLISLCFSPFIFNPHQFGWTEFFLDYGNYLCWLSRGNTKYHLNSWIGFTRFSRSRFTGYRRSSKSNNPAVHRAPFSNALFAELSLPFLQALFIFLAYTFINAQAGVRNVKPTNSLLRMVILVFAPLLINFLVLTVLFFISCIASLLFGWWTKIDVGNTFAAVAHGISVIVHFVIFEIIWLLEGWSFGRSLCAIICMVFIQRVIFQVVKLFLLSREFPENRTNGAWWNGNWYATGLGWHVLTQPIRESIVKVVEMSLFTVDFLIGHLILIILSPFLFVPYADHWHTSMLMWIKSSKSLRGPVFPTSIRKKRHRKARRNALLFFSLIILFAILIVIPILVDKIDVLDISPFLPRQSFGLIQPNHQDNNDTGDNAPQTVLRSKPDAPEIVSYQF
;
A
#
# COMPACT_ATOMS: atom_id res chain seq x y z
N MET A 1 -46.79 -20.15 19.31
CA MET A 1 -47.02 -18.97 20.19
C MET A 1 -47.29 -17.79 19.28
N GLU A 2 -48.55 -17.40 19.15
CA GLU A 2 -48.93 -16.16 18.47
C GLU A 2 -48.41 -14.99 19.32
N TYR A 3 -47.51 -14.18 18.77
CA TYR A 3 -47.11 -12.93 19.41
C TYR A 3 -48.24 -11.92 19.21
N GLU A 4 -48.93 -11.54 20.29
CA GLU A 4 -49.85 -10.41 20.29
C GLU A 4 -49.09 -9.13 19.95
N ASP A 5 -49.30 -8.64 18.72
CA ASP A 5 -48.60 -7.53 18.11
C ASP A 5 -49.24 -6.17 18.45
N THR A 6 -49.68 -6.00 19.70
CA THR A 6 -50.33 -4.76 20.17
C THR A 6 -49.49 -4.08 21.25
N ASN A 7 -48.80 -3.02 20.83
CA ASN A 7 -48.14 -2.10 21.75
C ASN A 7 -49.23 -1.30 22.50
N PRO A 8 -49.34 -1.41 23.84
CA PRO A 8 -50.43 -0.81 24.62
C PRO A 8 -50.41 0.72 24.65
N TYR A 9 -49.36 1.35 24.14
CA TYR A 9 -49.21 2.81 24.11
C TYR A 9 -49.60 3.47 22.78
N LEU A 10 -50.06 2.70 21.79
CA LEU A 10 -50.49 3.23 20.49
C LEU A 10 -52.01 3.10 20.31
N PRO A 11 -52.73 4.19 20.00
CA PRO A 11 -54.15 4.09 19.66
C PRO A 11 -54.33 3.18 18.45
N ILE A 12 -55.37 2.34 18.47
CA ILE A 12 -55.72 1.37 17.44
C ILE A 12 -56.16 2.13 16.18
N SER A 13 -55.19 2.63 15.42
CA SER A 13 -55.40 3.08 14.04
C SER A 13 -55.43 1.85 13.15
N PRO A 14 -56.34 1.77 12.15
CA PRO A 14 -56.23 0.73 11.13
C PRO A 14 -54.84 0.84 10.51
N ARG A 15 -53.98 -0.15 10.75
CA ARG A 15 -52.66 -0.22 10.11
C ARG A 15 -52.94 -0.25 8.61
N SER A 16 -52.57 0.80 7.88
CA SER A 16 -52.51 0.75 6.42
C SER A 16 -51.81 -0.55 6.03
N LYS A 17 -52.49 -1.45 5.31
CA LYS A 17 -51.92 -2.72 4.85
C LYS A 17 -50.67 -2.54 3.99
N THR A 18 -50.37 -1.32 3.55
CA THR A 18 -49.21 -1.03 2.71
C THR A 18 -48.28 -0.04 3.39
N SER A 19 -47.02 -0.47 3.58
CA SER A 19 -45.94 0.43 4.00
C SER A 19 -45.75 1.53 2.93
N PRO A 20 -45.66 2.82 3.33
CA PRO A 20 -45.54 3.93 2.41
C PRO A 20 -44.24 3.82 1.60
N VAL A 21 -44.27 4.24 0.33
CA VAL A 21 -43.06 4.33 -0.49
C VAL A 21 -42.37 5.65 -0.16
N ALA A 22 -41.18 5.55 0.43
CA ALA A 22 -40.39 6.70 0.84
C ALA A 22 -39.47 7.17 -0.31
N ILE A 23 -38.90 6.23 -1.05
CA ILE A 23 -37.92 6.48 -2.11
C ILE A 23 -38.22 5.57 -3.31
N ILE A 24 -38.17 6.14 -4.51
CA ILE A 24 -38.28 5.41 -5.78
C ILE A 24 -37.00 5.65 -6.56
N GLY A 25 -36.18 4.61 -6.72
CA GLY A 25 -34.95 4.74 -7.50
C GLY A 25 -35.12 4.33 -8.96
N ALA A 26 -34.52 5.11 -9.85
CA ALA A 26 -34.55 4.89 -11.30
C ALA A 26 -33.29 4.17 -11.80
N ARG A 27 -33.31 3.68 -13.05
CA ARG A 27 -32.12 3.17 -13.75
C ARG A 27 -31.16 4.33 -14.03
N GLU A 28 -29.86 4.08 -13.90
CA GLU A 28 -28.82 5.06 -14.24
C GLU A 28 -28.07 4.63 -15.51
N TYR A 29 -27.68 5.61 -16.34
CA TYR A 29 -26.83 5.42 -17.51
C TYR A 29 -25.67 6.39 -17.49
N ILE A 30 -24.45 5.85 -17.48
CA ILE A 30 -23.24 6.66 -17.44
C ILE A 30 -22.75 6.86 -18.86
N PHE A 31 -23.09 8.00 -19.45
CA PHE A 31 -22.77 8.29 -20.84
C PHE A 31 -21.29 8.62 -21.08
N SER A 32 -20.49 8.75 -20.02
CA SER A 32 -19.04 8.95 -20.08
C SER A 32 -18.23 7.64 -20.15
N GLU A 33 -18.86 6.48 -20.37
CA GLU A 33 -18.18 5.17 -20.51
C GLU A 33 -17.11 5.18 -21.62
N ASN A 34 -17.36 5.90 -22.72
CA ASN A 34 -16.47 5.93 -23.91
C ASN A 34 -15.23 6.82 -23.76
N THR A 35 -14.89 7.26 -22.54
CA THR A 35 -13.73 8.12 -22.28
C THR A 35 -12.41 7.34 -22.22
N GLY A 36 -12.44 6.01 -22.09
CA GLY A 36 -11.26 5.14 -22.04
C GLY A 36 -11.50 3.92 -21.17
N VAL A 37 -10.49 3.06 -21.00
CA VAL A 37 -10.60 1.80 -20.23
C VAL A 37 -11.08 2.03 -18.79
N LEU A 38 -10.54 3.05 -18.12
CA LEU A 38 -10.91 3.35 -16.74
C LEU A 38 -12.34 3.88 -16.63
N GLY A 39 -12.74 4.69 -17.60
CA GLY A 39 -14.10 5.15 -17.76
C GLY A 39 -15.07 4.01 -17.96
N ASP A 40 -14.72 3.10 -18.85
CA ASP A 40 -15.52 1.94 -19.16
C ASP A 40 -15.72 1.03 -17.94
N VAL A 41 -14.64 0.65 -17.25
CA VAL A 41 -14.70 -0.22 -16.07
C VAL A 41 -15.50 0.41 -14.93
N ALA A 42 -15.24 1.68 -14.61
CA ALA A 42 -15.95 2.38 -13.54
C ALA A 42 -17.43 2.58 -13.87
N ALA A 43 -17.75 2.94 -15.12
CA ALA A 43 -19.12 3.09 -15.60
C ALA A 43 -19.88 1.74 -15.57
N SER A 44 -19.27 0.65 -16.03
CA SER A 44 -19.88 -0.69 -15.98
C SER A 44 -20.22 -1.13 -14.56
N LYS A 45 -19.34 -0.84 -13.60
CA LYS A 45 -19.58 -1.16 -12.18
C LYS A 45 -20.73 -0.36 -11.60
N GLU A 46 -20.73 0.95 -11.79
CA GLU A 46 -21.80 1.83 -11.29
C GLU A 46 -23.13 1.51 -12.01
N GLN A 47 -23.12 1.17 -13.30
CA GLN A 47 -24.29 0.67 -14.03
C GLN A 47 -24.80 -0.66 -13.44
N THR A 48 -23.93 -1.65 -13.22
CA THR A 48 -24.32 -2.96 -12.65
C THR A 48 -24.93 -2.78 -11.25
N PHE A 49 -24.33 -1.90 -10.45
CA PHE A 49 -24.80 -1.56 -9.11
C PHE A 49 -26.17 -0.84 -9.14
N GLY A 50 -26.30 0.19 -9.98
CA GLY A 50 -27.52 0.99 -10.12
C GLY A 50 -28.68 0.31 -10.85
N THR A 51 -28.45 -0.88 -11.43
CA THR A 51 -29.47 -1.63 -12.19
C THR A 51 -29.68 -3.05 -11.65
N LEU A 52 -28.85 -4.02 -12.07
CA LEU A 52 -29.02 -5.43 -11.72
C LEU A 52 -29.04 -5.66 -10.20
N PHE A 53 -28.09 -5.05 -9.50
CA PHE A 53 -28.02 -5.16 -8.04
C PHE A 53 -29.19 -4.44 -7.36
N ALA A 54 -29.53 -3.23 -7.83
CA ALA A 54 -30.68 -2.47 -7.34
C ALA A 54 -32.02 -3.20 -7.54
N ARG A 55 -32.24 -3.88 -8.67
CA ARG A 55 -33.43 -4.71 -8.95
C ARG A 55 -33.56 -5.83 -7.92
N THR A 56 -32.48 -6.58 -7.74
CA THR A 56 -32.45 -7.75 -6.85
C THR A 56 -32.66 -7.33 -5.40
N LEU A 57 -31.96 -6.28 -4.95
CA LEU A 57 -32.14 -5.73 -3.61
C LEU A 57 -33.55 -5.15 -3.39
N ALA A 58 -34.14 -4.50 -4.39
CA ALA A 58 -35.50 -3.95 -4.27
C ALA A 58 -36.56 -5.05 -4.14
N ALA A 59 -36.38 -6.18 -4.84
CA ALA A 59 -37.27 -7.33 -4.75
C ALA A 59 -37.27 -7.96 -3.34
N ILE A 60 -36.08 -8.08 -2.72
CA ILE A 60 -35.92 -8.63 -1.36
C ILE A 60 -36.28 -7.59 -0.28
N GLY A 61 -36.30 -6.30 -0.64
CA GLY A 61 -36.51 -5.19 0.29
C GLY A 61 -35.24 -4.76 1.04
N GLY A 62 -34.06 -5.11 0.52
CA GLY A 62 -32.75 -4.70 1.04
C GLY A 62 -32.14 -3.47 0.34
N LYS A 63 -32.84 -2.86 -0.63
CA LYS A 63 -32.35 -1.67 -1.34
C LYS A 63 -32.38 -0.44 -0.43
N LEU A 64 -31.26 0.30 -0.42
CA LEU A 64 -31.16 1.63 0.20
C LEU A 64 -30.99 2.72 -0.87
N HIS A 65 -30.86 3.96 -0.41
CA HIS A 65 -30.55 5.11 -1.27
C HIS A 65 -29.03 5.29 -1.35
N TYR A 66 -28.47 5.28 -2.55
CA TYR A 66 -27.02 5.23 -2.76
C TYR A 66 -26.50 6.45 -3.54
N GLY A 67 -27.16 7.60 -3.43
CA GLY A 67 -26.76 8.82 -4.15
C GLY A 67 -27.00 8.77 -5.66
N HIS A 68 -27.87 7.86 -6.08
CA HIS A 68 -28.42 7.80 -7.44
C HIS A 68 -29.58 8.81 -7.54
N PRO A 69 -29.98 9.24 -8.74
CA PRO A 69 -31.12 10.13 -8.95
C PRO A 69 -32.42 9.40 -8.63
N ASP A 70 -32.66 9.20 -7.33
CA ASP A 70 -33.87 8.62 -6.77
C ASP A 70 -34.86 9.75 -6.46
N PHE A 71 -36.14 9.45 -6.60
CA PHE A 71 -37.21 10.35 -6.18
C PHE A 71 -37.51 10.11 -4.71
N LEU A 72 -37.40 11.17 -3.89
CA LEU A 72 -37.70 11.12 -2.46
C LEU A 72 -39.10 11.71 -2.20
N ASN A 73 -39.90 11.02 -1.38
CA ASN A 73 -41.16 11.53 -0.90
C ASN A 73 -40.91 12.63 0.15
N ALA A 74 -41.03 13.89 -0.26
CA ALA A 74 -40.74 15.05 0.57
C ALA A 74 -41.53 15.04 1.89
N ILE A 75 -42.82 14.68 1.87
CA ILE A 75 -43.68 14.62 3.07
C ILE A 75 -43.15 13.54 4.02
N PHE A 76 -42.83 12.36 3.51
CA PHE A 76 -42.31 11.27 4.32
C PHE A 76 -40.97 11.63 4.97
N MET A 77 -40.03 12.18 4.19
CA MET A 77 -38.68 12.49 4.67
C MET A 77 -38.67 13.65 5.67
N THR A 78 -39.36 14.75 5.37
CA THR A 78 -39.35 15.97 6.21
C THR A 78 -39.99 15.75 7.58
N THR A 79 -41.07 14.96 7.65
CA THR A 79 -41.75 14.64 8.92
C THR A 79 -40.99 13.64 9.80
N ARG A 80 -39.88 13.06 9.32
CA ARG A 80 -39.15 11.95 9.98
C ARG A 80 -37.64 12.18 10.12
N GLY A 81 -37.21 13.44 10.09
CA GLY A 81 -35.81 13.82 10.35
C GLY A 81 -35.02 14.28 9.11
N GLY A 82 -35.66 14.37 7.94
CA GLY A 82 -35.06 14.92 6.73
C GLY A 82 -34.17 13.93 5.96
N ILE A 83 -33.44 14.47 4.98
CA ILE A 83 -32.60 13.69 4.05
C ILE A 83 -31.17 13.56 4.60
N SER A 84 -30.66 14.58 5.29
CA SER A 84 -29.30 14.60 5.84
C SER A 84 -29.31 14.98 7.31
N LYS A 85 -28.35 14.44 8.07
CA LYS A 85 -28.20 14.72 9.50
C LYS A 85 -27.42 16.02 9.71
N ALA A 86 -27.79 16.80 10.73
CA ALA A 86 -27.22 18.12 11.01
C ALA A 86 -25.74 18.15 11.43
N GLN A 87 -25.06 17.00 11.51
CA GLN A 87 -23.68 16.91 11.98
C GLN A 87 -22.68 16.99 10.82
N LYS A 88 -22.08 18.17 10.67
CA LYS A 88 -21.07 18.46 9.65
C LYS A 88 -19.87 17.51 9.77
N GLY A 89 -19.62 16.73 8.73
CA GLY A 89 -18.40 15.94 8.57
C GLY A 89 -18.40 14.53 9.18
N LEU A 90 -19.48 14.07 9.82
CA LEU A 90 -19.58 12.69 10.31
C LEU A 90 -20.31 11.77 9.32
N HIS A 91 -21.36 12.27 8.67
CA HIS A 91 -22.19 11.48 7.76
C HIS A 91 -21.81 11.73 6.29
N LEU A 92 -20.58 11.37 5.91
CA LEU A 92 -20.06 11.58 4.54
C LEU A 92 -20.93 10.91 3.46
N ASN A 93 -21.52 9.77 3.80
CA ASN A 93 -22.43 8.99 2.95
C ASN A 93 -23.90 9.27 3.32
N GLU A 94 -24.30 10.54 3.32
CA GLU A 94 -25.64 11.00 3.75
C GLU A 94 -26.79 10.30 3.04
N ASP A 95 -26.63 10.01 1.74
CA ASP A 95 -27.64 9.32 0.93
C ASP A 95 -28.01 7.95 1.52
N ILE A 96 -26.99 7.19 1.96
CA ILE A 96 -27.17 5.86 2.57
C ILE A 96 -27.89 6.00 3.92
N TYR A 97 -27.53 7.01 4.71
CA TYR A 97 -28.22 7.30 5.97
C TYR A 97 -29.70 7.64 5.74
N ALA A 98 -30.02 8.40 4.69
CA ALA A 98 -31.40 8.68 4.31
C ALA A 98 -32.17 7.38 4.00
N GLY A 99 -31.54 6.45 3.28
CA GLY A 99 -32.09 5.12 3.01
C GLY A 99 -32.32 4.31 4.28
N MET A 100 -31.31 4.20 5.15
CA MET A 100 -31.41 3.45 6.41
C MET A 100 -32.51 4.01 7.31
N MET A 101 -32.61 5.34 7.41
CA MET A 101 -33.65 6.02 8.17
C MET A 101 -35.04 5.78 7.58
N ALA A 102 -35.18 5.82 6.25
CA ALA A 102 -36.45 5.55 5.59
C ALA A 102 -36.95 4.14 5.90
N VAL A 103 -36.07 3.13 5.80
CA VAL A 103 -36.39 1.73 6.12
C VAL A 103 -36.71 1.56 7.61
N SER A 104 -35.88 2.12 8.49
CA SER A 104 -36.07 2.03 9.95
C SER A 104 -37.37 2.67 10.45
N ARG A 105 -37.95 3.59 9.67
CA ARG A 105 -39.23 4.26 9.97
C ARG A 105 -40.44 3.64 9.25
N GLY A 106 -40.28 2.44 8.69
CA GLY A 106 -41.34 1.70 8.02
C GLY A 106 -41.61 2.14 6.57
N GLY A 107 -40.73 2.95 5.98
CA GLY A 107 -40.78 3.31 4.57
C GLY A 107 -40.22 2.19 3.69
N ARG A 108 -40.76 2.05 2.47
CA ARG A 108 -40.24 1.16 1.44
C ARG A 108 -39.46 1.92 0.39
N ILE A 109 -38.40 1.30 -0.10
CA ILE A 109 -37.58 1.79 -1.20
C ILE A 109 -37.82 0.88 -2.40
N LYS A 110 -38.36 1.45 -3.48
CA LYS A 110 -38.66 0.72 -4.72
C LYS A 110 -37.63 1.03 -5.82
N HIS A 111 -37.60 0.20 -6.85
CA HIS A 111 -36.83 0.45 -8.06
C HIS A 111 -37.73 0.32 -9.29
N CYS A 112 -37.54 1.22 -10.26
CA CYS A 112 -38.24 1.20 -11.53
C CYS A 112 -37.25 1.37 -12.70
N ASP A 113 -37.41 0.55 -13.73
CA ASP A 113 -36.56 0.57 -14.94
C ASP A 113 -37.15 1.40 -16.10
N TYR A 114 -38.44 1.79 -16.03
CA TYR A 114 -39.09 2.53 -17.13
C TYR A 114 -38.65 4.01 -17.23
N TYR A 115 -37.90 4.51 -16.25
CA TYR A 115 -37.27 5.82 -16.28
C TYR A 115 -35.76 5.66 -16.09
N GLN A 116 -34.98 6.39 -16.89
CA GLN A 116 -33.52 6.32 -16.89
C GLN A 116 -32.91 7.71 -16.76
N CYS A 117 -31.98 7.88 -15.83
CA CYS A 117 -31.22 9.11 -15.68
C CYS A 117 -29.83 8.99 -16.31
N GLY A 118 -29.48 9.94 -17.17
CA GLY A 118 -28.14 10.06 -17.73
C GLY A 118 -27.20 10.82 -16.79
N LYS A 119 -26.03 10.25 -16.50
CA LYS A 119 -25.03 10.86 -15.62
C LYS A 119 -23.67 10.93 -16.30
N GLY A 120 -23.07 12.13 -16.28
CA GLY A 120 -21.70 12.34 -16.71
C GLY A 120 -20.77 12.21 -15.51
N ARG A 121 -19.78 11.32 -15.60
CA ARG A 121 -18.72 11.17 -14.60
C ARG A 121 -17.39 11.55 -15.21
N ASP A 122 -16.56 12.22 -14.43
CA ASP A 122 -15.13 12.30 -14.73
C ASP A 122 -14.46 11.04 -14.20
N LEU A 123 -13.94 10.22 -15.12
CA LEU A 123 -13.47 8.86 -14.85
C LEU A 123 -11.96 8.73 -15.07
N GLY A 124 -11.21 9.79 -14.79
CA GLY A 124 -9.74 9.71 -14.67
C GLY A 124 -9.31 8.88 -13.46
N PHE A 125 -8.08 8.32 -13.50
CA PHE A 125 -7.54 7.45 -12.46
C PHE A 125 -7.69 8.05 -11.05
N SER A 126 -7.17 9.26 -10.83
CA SER A 126 -7.26 9.92 -9.52
C SER A 126 -8.67 10.31 -9.11
N SER A 127 -9.55 10.64 -10.06
CA SER A 127 -10.96 10.91 -9.77
C SER A 127 -11.67 9.66 -9.25
N ILE A 128 -11.42 8.50 -9.87
CA ILE A 128 -11.96 7.22 -9.40
C ILE A 128 -11.38 6.84 -8.03
N MET A 129 -10.06 6.98 -7.82
CA MET A 129 -9.44 6.65 -6.52
C MET A 129 -9.94 7.56 -5.38
N ASN A 130 -10.19 8.83 -5.65
CA ASN A 130 -10.78 9.74 -4.66
C ASN A 130 -12.22 9.34 -4.32
N PHE A 131 -12.98 8.89 -5.32
CA PHE A 131 -14.33 8.39 -5.11
C PHE A 131 -14.35 7.08 -4.29
N THR A 132 -13.46 6.13 -4.58
CA THR A 132 -13.34 4.89 -3.79
C THR A 132 -12.90 5.17 -2.36
N THR A 133 -11.97 6.11 -2.16
CA THR A 133 -11.56 6.59 -0.83
C THR A 133 -12.73 7.20 -0.06
N LYS A 134 -13.56 8.02 -0.72
CA LYS A 134 -14.76 8.63 -0.12
C LYS A 134 -15.72 7.55 0.38
N ILE A 135 -16.05 6.56 -0.46
CA ILE A 135 -17.00 5.51 -0.11
C ILE A 135 -16.45 4.62 0.99
N GLY A 136 -15.20 4.14 0.86
CA GLY A 136 -14.58 3.25 1.83
C GLY A 136 -14.38 3.91 3.20
N GLY A 137 -14.02 5.19 3.23
CA GLY A 137 -13.98 5.97 4.48
C GLY A 137 -15.37 6.15 5.07
N GLY A 138 -16.36 6.54 4.26
CA GLY A 138 -17.75 6.68 4.74
C GLY A 138 -18.36 5.37 5.25
N MET A 139 -17.88 4.21 4.80
CA MET A 139 -18.27 2.90 5.35
C MET A 139 -17.74 2.71 6.78
N GLY A 140 -16.52 3.17 7.10
CA GLY A 140 -15.98 3.10 8.46
C GLY A 140 -16.90 3.76 9.48
N GLU A 141 -17.28 5.02 9.22
CA GLU A 141 -18.27 5.75 10.03
C GLU A 141 -19.66 5.08 10.05
N GLN A 142 -20.10 4.48 8.92
CA GLN A 142 -21.38 3.74 8.88
C GLN A 142 -21.40 2.54 9.80
N MET A 143 -20.32 1.74 9.84
CA MET A 143 -20.24 0.54 10.69
C MET A 143 -20.35 0.89 12.19
N LEU A 144 -19.97 2.11 12.56
CA LEU A 144 -20.04 2.61 13.93
C LEU A 144 -21.38 3.32 14.24
N SER A 145 -22.27 3.45 13.26
CA SER A 145 -23.50 4.22 13.40
C SER A 145 -24.64 3.44 14.06
N ARG A 146 -25.52 4.17 14.74
CA ARG A 146 -26.69 3.60 15.43
C ARG A 146 -27.68 2.95 14.47
N GLU A 147 -27.89 3.54 13.30
CA GLU A 147 -28.79 2.99 12.27
C GLU A 147 -28.32 1.61 11.84
N TYR A 148 -27.00 1.44 11.73
CA TYR A 148 -26.39 0.16 11.43
C TYR A 148 -26.65 -0.88 12.50
N TYR A 149 -26.52 -0.50 13.77
CA TYR A 149 -26.81 -1.37 14.91
C TYR A 149 -28.28 -1.82 14.90
N TYR A 150 -29.24 -0.93 14.64
CA TYR A 150 -30.66 -1.29 14.58
C TYR A 150 -30.98 -2.20 13.40
N LEU A 151 -30.52 -1.86 12.19
CA LEU A 151 -30.74 -2.72 11.03
C LEU A 151 -30.07 -4.09 11.19
N GLY A 152 -28.88 -4.13 11.80
CA GLY A 152 -28.16 -5.38 12.06
C GLY A 152 -28.83 -6.28 13.10
N THR A 153 -29.66 -5.74 13.99
CA THR A 153 -30.32 -6.51 15.07
C THR A 153 -31.80 -6.79 14.79
N GLN A 154 -32.45 -6.00 13.94
CA GLN A 154 -33.91 -6.06 13.72
C GLN A 154 -34.33 -6.60 12.34
N LEU A 155 -33.41 -6.69 11.37
CA LEU A 155 -33.75 -7.23 10.06
C LEU A 155 -33.93 -8.77 10.12
N PRO A 156 -34.92 -9.33 9.39
CA PRO A 156 -34.99 -10.77 9.19
C PRO A 156 -33.77 -11.27 8.40
N ILE A 157 -33.44 -12.55 8.55
CA ILE A 157 -32.16 -13.12 8.09
C ILE A 157 -31.88 -12.91 6.59
N ASP A 158 -32.90 -13.01 5.74
CA ASP A 158 -32.82 -12.80 4.28
C ASP A 158 -32.43 -11.36 3.93
N ARG A 159 -33.06 -10.38 4.59
CA ARG A 159 -32.73 -8.96 4.43
C ARG A 159 -31.42 -8.59 5.10
N PHE A 160 -31.12 -9.22 6.23
CA PHE A 160 -29.87 -9.01 6.94
C PHE A 160 -28.67 -9.46 6.10
N LEU A 161 -28.71 -10.66 5.51
CA LEU A 161 -27.65 -11.16 4.64
C LEU A 161 -27.50 -10.28 3.37
N SER A 162 -28.62 -9.84 2.80
CA SER A 162 -28.62 -8.91 1.67
C SER A 162 -27.98 -7.56 2.04
N PHE A 163 -28.31 -7.02 3.21
CA PHE A 163 -27.71 -5.80 3.76
C PHE A 163 -26.20 -5.99 4.04
N TYR A 164 -25.80 -7.13 4.63
CA TYR A 164 -24.40 -7.47 4.88
C TYR A 164 -23.59 -7.59 3.58
N TYR A 165 -24.12 -8.21 2.54
CA TYR A 165 -23.38 -8.35 1.29
C TYR A 165 -23.29 -7.00 0.54
N ALA A 166 -24.36 -6.21 0.56
CA ALA A 166 -24.43 -4.92 -0.12
C ALA A 166 -23.59 -3.81 0.52
N HIS A 167 -23.38 -3.86 1.84
CA HIS A 167 -22.67 -2.81 2.57
C HIS A 167 -21.36 -3.30 3.20
N PRO A 168 -21.33 -3.74 4.47
CA PRO A 168 -20.07 -3.91 5.18
C PRO A 168 -19.27 -5.08 4.61
N GLY A 169 -19.93 -6.15 4.16
CA GLY A 169 -19.30 -7.36 3.63
C GLY A 169 -18.46 -7.08 2.39
N PHE A 170 -18.91 -6.21 1.48
CA PHE A 170 -18.10 -5.79 0.33
C PHE A 170 -16.78 -5.14 0.76
N HIS A 171 -16.85 -4.18 1.70
CA HIS A 171 -15.65 -3.47 2.16
C HIS A 171 -14.74 -4.34 3.03
N LEU A 172 -15.31 -5.18 3.89
CA LEU A 172 -14.57 -6.14 4.71
C LEU A 172 -13.90 -7.22 3.85
N ASN A 173 -14.53 -7.68 2.77
CA ASN A 173 -13.91 -8.64 1.86
C ASN A 173 -12.65 -8.05 1.20
N ASN A 174 -12.68 -6.80 0.74
CA ASN A 174 -11.48 -6.11 0.22
C ASN A 174 -10.37 -6.01 1.27
N LEU A 175 -10.73 -5.74 2.54
CA LEU A 175 -9.77 -5.74 3.65
C LEU A 175 -9.16 -7.15 3.87
N PHE A 176 -9.98 -8.20 3.87
CA PHE A 176 -9.53 -9.58 4.08
C PHE A 176 -8.68 -10.11 2.92
N ILE A 177 -8.94 -9.72 1.68
CA ILE A 177 -8.09 -10.05 0.53
C ILE A 177 -6.68 -9.45 0.71
N MET A 178 -6.58 -8.20 1.15
CA MET A 178 -5.27 -7.57 1.38
C MET A 178 -4.57 -8.12 2.62
N LEU A 179 -5.32 -8.50 3.66
CA LEU A 179 -4.80 -9.16 4.85
C LEU A 179 -4.26 -10.56 4.53
N SER A 180 -5.00 -11.35 3.75
CA SER A 180 -4.59 -12.70 3.36
C SER A 180 -3.32 -12.68 2.53
N LEU A 181 -3.18 -11.71 1.60
CA LEU A 181 -1.94 -11.49 0.87
C LEU A 181 -0.76 -11.21 1.81
N GLN A 182 -0.94 -10.35 2.83
CA GLN A 182 0.12 -10.06 3.80
C GLN A 182 0.49 -11.29 4.65
N MET A 183 -0.50 -12.04 5.13
CA MET A 183 -0.27 -13.25 5.92
C MET A 183 0.42 -14.33 5.10
N PHE A 184 -0.01 -14.53 3.85
CA PHE A 184 0.64 -15.44 2.92
C PHE A 184 2.12 -15.09 2.70
N MET A 185 2.43 -13.80 2.51
CA MET A 185 3.83 -13.35 2.34
C MET A 185 4.69 -13.61 3.60
N LEU A 186 4.11 -13.51 4.81
CA LEU A 186 4.81 -13.88 6.05
C LEU A 186 5.08 -15.39 6.15
N VAL A 187 4.16 -16.22 5.67
CA VAL A 187 4.37 -17.68 5.62
C VAL A 187 5.47 -18.01 4.61
N VAL A 188 5.42 -17.40 3.43
CA VAL A 188 6.38 -17.67 2.35
C VAL A 188 7.80 -17.26 2.70
N ILE A 189 8.03 -16.15 3.42
CA ILE A 189 9.40 -15.80 3.85
C ILE A 189 9.98 -16.81 4.86
N ASN A 190 9.17 -17.33 5.77
CA ASN A 190 9.62 -18.37 6.70
C ASN A 190 9.88 -19.68 5.97
N LEU A 191 8.98 -20.09 5.07
CA LEU A 191 9.18 -21.26 4.23
C LEU A 191 10.41 -21.11 3.33
N GLY A 192 10.69 -19.89 2.84
CA GLY A 192 11.84 -19.61 1.99
C GLY A 192 13.15 -19.71 2.75
N ALA A 193 13.19 -19.22 3.99
CA ALA A 193 14.33 -19.43 4.88
C ALA A 193 14.55 -20.92 5.18
N MET A 194 13.47 -21.69 5.38
CA MET A 194 13.56 -23.14 5.57
C MET A 194 14.08 -23.87 4.33
N ASN A 195 13.53 -23.56 3.15
CA ASN A 195 13.92 -24.20 1.90
C ASN A 195 15.36 -23.88 1.47
N HIS A 196 15.89 -22.73 1.90
CA HIS A 196 17.27 -22.32 1.62
C HIS A 196 18.29 -23.08 2.48
N GLU A 197 17.99 -23.37 3.75
CA GLU A 197 18.95 -24.01 4.67
C GLU A 197 18.76 -25.53 4.83
N LEU A 198 17.55 -26.07 4.60
CA LEU A 198 17.26 -27.49 4.81
C LEU A 198 17.40 -28.30 3.52
N ILE A 199 17.82 -29.56 3.66
CA ILE A 199 17.82 -30.53 2.56
C ILE A 199 16.43 -31.16 2.43
N ILE A 200 15.84 -31.06 1.24
CA ILE A 200 14.51 -31.56 0.93
C ILE A 200 14.57 -33.08 0.68
N CYS A 201 13.62 -33.82 1.26
CA CYS A 201 13.46 -35.24 0.98
C CYS A 201 12.97 -35.51 -0.45
N ILE A 202 13.35 -36.68 -0.98
CA ILE A 202 12.70 -37.27 -2.14
C ILE A 202 11.30 -37.72 -1.69
N TYR A 203 10.29 -36.94 -2.08
CA TYR A 203 8.90 -37.21 -1.70
C TYR A 203 8.22 -38.03 -2.80
N ASP A 204 7.82 -39.25 -2.45
CA ASP A 204 6.87 -40.05 -3.22
C ASP A 204 5.51 -40.04 -2.51
N LYS A 205 4.45 -39.80 -3.28
CA LYS A 205 3.07 -39.74 -2.79
C LYS A 205 2.43 -41.12 -2.68
N ASP A 206 2.98 -42.09 -3.41
CA ASP A 206 2.42 -43.43 -3.56
C ASP A 206 2.99 -44.41 -2.50
N VAL A 207 3.96 -43.95 -1.71
CA VAL A 207 4.53 -44.68 -0.55
C VAL A 207 3.85 -44.27 0.77
N PRO A 208 3.69 -45.21 1.73
CA PRO A 208 3.12 -44.90 3.02
C PRO A 208 4.03 -43.97 3.83
N PHE A 209 3.43 -43.13 4.68
CA PHE A 209 4.15 -42.19 5.56
C PHE A 209 5.09 -42.87 6.57
N THR A 210 5.00 -44.20 6.72
CA THR A 210 5.84 -45.02 7.60
C THR A 210 7.17 -45.41 6.96
N ASP A 211 7.32 -45.24 5.65
CA ASP A 211 8.59 -45.46 4.98
C ASP A 211 9.63 -44.39 5.37
N LEU A 212 10.89 -44.79 5.33
CA LEU A 212 11.99 -43.91 5.68
C LEU A 212 12.13 -42.80 4.65
N GLN A 213 12.41 -41.60 5.13
CA GLN A 213 12.66 -40.46 4.28
C GLN A 213 14.08 -40.54 3.71
N GLU A 214 14.21 -40.35 2.39
CA GLU A 214 15.49 -40.37 1.69
C GLU A 214 15.88 -38.96 1.21
N PRO A 215 17.12 -38.49 1.44
CA PRO A 215 18.18 -39.11 2.26
C PRO A 215 17.85 -39.06 3.77
N LEU A 216 18.37 -40.02 4.55
CA LEU A 216 18.09 -40.08 6.00
C LEU A 216 18.34 -38.73 6.69
N GLY A 217 17.38 -38.24 7.47
CA GLY A 217 17.50 -36.96 8.18
C GLY A 217 17.09 -35.71 7.38
N CYS A 218 16.69 -35.87 6.11
CA CYS A 218 16.08 -34.80 5.33
C CYS A 218 14.75 -34.33 5.94
N GLN A 219 14.26 -33.18 5.48
CA GLN A 219 12.98 -32.63 5.90
C GLN A 219 11.99 -32.65 4.73
N ASN A 220 10.81 -33.25 4.94
CA ASN A 220 9.80 -33.39 3.88
C ASN A 220 9.01 -32.07 3.67
N LEU A 221 9.63 -31.10 3.00
CA LEU A 221 9.02 -29.80 2.68
C LEU A 221 8.12 -29.83 1.44
N GLN A 222 8.23 -30.86 0.58
CA GLN A 222 7.54 -30.90 -0.72
C GLN A 222 6.01 -30.68 -0.62
N PRO A 223 5.28 -31.32 0.32
CA PRO A 223 3.83 -31.08 0.44
C PRO A 223 3.47 -29.62 0.78
N VAL A 224 4.31 -28.94 1.54
CA VAL A 224 4.13 -27.53 1.92
C VAL A 224 4.42 -26.60 0.73
N LEU A 225 5.45 -26.93 -0.06
CA LEU A 225 5.76 -26.23 -1.31
C LEU A 225 4.65 -26.43 -2.34
N ASP A 226 4.03 -27.61 -2.42
CA ASP A 226 2.88 -27.88 -3.29
C ASP A 226 1.62 -27.14 -2.83
N TRP A 227 1.44 -26.95 -1.52
CA TRP A 227 0.35 -26.14 -0.97
C TRP A 227 0.42 -24.68 -1.45
N VAL A 228 1.63 -24.12 -1.60
CA VAL A 228 1.81 -22.77 -2.17
C VAL A 228 1.20 -22.69 -3.57
N ALA A 229 1.51 -23.65 -4.45
CA ALA A 229 0.95 -23.69 -5.80
C ALA A 229 -0.59 -23.84 -5.81
N ARG A 230 -1.14 -24.69 -4.93
CA ARG A 230 -2.60 -24.86 -4.78
C ARG A 230 -3.29 -23.60 -4.29
N TYR A 231 -2.67 -22.88 -3.34
CA TYR A 231 -3.18 -21.62 -2.85
C TYR A 231 -3.24 -20.57 -3.96
N VAL A 232 -2.19 -20.43 -4.78
CA VAL A 232 -2.22 -19.53 -5.94
C VAL A 232 -3.31 -19.90 -6.93
N LEU A 233 -3.44 -21.19 -7.24
CA LEU A 233 -4.49 -21.68 -8.14
C LEU A 233 -5.89 -21.32 -7.62
N SER A 234 -6.12 -21.44 -6.31
CA SER A 234 -7.39 -21.05 -5.70
C SER A 234 -7.70 -19.56 -5.87
N ILE A 235 -6.71 -18.67 -5.66
CA ILE A 235 -6.85 -17.23 -5.88
C ILE A 235 -7.16 -16.95 -7.35
N PHE A 236 -6.46 -17.62 -8.27
CA PHE A 236 -6.66 -17.48 -9.70
C PHE A 236 -8.10 -17.82 -10.09
N ILE A 237 -8.62 -18.95 -9.62
CA ILE A 237 -10.01 -19.36 -9.86
C ILE A 237 -11.01 -18.34 -9.28
N CYS A 238 -10.81 -17.93 -8.02
CA CYS A 238 -11.67 -16.92 -7.38
C CYS A 238 -11.66 -15.58 -8.13
N PHE A 239 -10.51 -15.17 -8.67
CA PHE A 239 -10.38 -13.98 -9.50
C PHE A 239 -11.27 -14.10 -10.75
N PHE A 240 -11.19 -15.18 -11.52
CA PHE A 240 -12.05 -15.35 -12.70
C PHE A 240 -13.55 -15.42 -12.37
N ILE A 241 -13.91 -16.06 -11.25
CA ILE A 241 -15.29 -16.07 -10.75
C ILE A 241 -15.78 -14.64 -10.48
N SER A 242 -14.92 -13.75 -9.96
CA SER A 242 -15.30 -12.35 -9.70
C SER A 242 -15.62 -11.53 -10.97
N PHE A 243 -15.09 -11.92 -12.14
CA PHE A 243 -15.43 -11.29 -13.43
C PHE A 243 -16.71 -11.84 -14.05
N LEU A 244 -17.17 -13.01 -13.60
CA LEU A 244 -18.32 -13.69 -14.19
C LEU A 244 -19.59 -12.81 -14.21
N PRO A 245 -19.97 -12.09 -13.14
CA PRO A 245 -21.16 -11.24 -13.17
C PRO A 245 -21.09 -10.14 -14.25
N LEU A 246 -19.93 -9.52 -14.44
CA LEU A 246 -19.72 -8.50 -15.46
C LEU A 246 -19.83 -9.12 -16.86
N VAL A 247 -19.24 -10.29 -17.08
CA VAL A 247 -19.31 -11.01 -18.35
C VAL A 247 -20.76 -11.40 -18.67
N LEU A 248 -21.50 -11.94 -17.69
CA LEU A 248 -22.89 -12.32 -17.86
C LEU A 248 -23.79 -11.10 -18.13
N HIS A 249 -23.57 -9.98 -17.44
CA HIS A 249 -24.32 -8.75 -17.68
C HIS A 249 -24.11 -8.23 -19.11
N GLU A 250 -22.85 -8.12 -19.55
CA GLU A 250 -22.51 -7.65 -20.89
C GLU A 250 -23.01 -8.61 -21.98
N LEU A 251 -22.95 -9.91 -21.72
CA LEU A 251 -23.49 -10.93 -22.61
C LEU A 251 -25.01 -10.80 -22.77
N SER A 252 -25.73 -10.50 -21.68
CA SER A 252 -27.18 -10.32 -21.70
C SER A 252 -27.63 -8.99 -22.33
N GLU A 253 -26.93 -7.88 -22.09
CA GLU A 253 -27.37 -6.55 -22.57
C GLU A 253 -26.86 -6.23 -23.99
N ARG A 254 -25.65 -6.67 -24.35
CA ARG A 254 -25.00 -6.28 -25.62
C ARG A 254 -24.74 -7.45 -26.58
N GLY A 255 -24.98 -8.68 -26.15
CA GLY A 255 -24.76 -9.90 -26.93
C GLY A 255 -23.31 -10.43 -26.87
N PRO A 256 -23.08 -11.68 -27.30
CA PRO A 256 -21.85 -12.42 -27.01
C PRO A 256 -20.60 -11.83 -27.70
N LEU A 257 -20.70 -11.42 -28.96
CA LEU A 257 -19.54 -10.90 -29.71
C LEU A 257 -19.03 -9.57 -29.12
N LYS A 258 -19.95 -8.68 -28.74
CA LYS A 258 -19.58 -7.39 -28.12
C LYS A 258 -19.00 -7.61 -26.73
N ALA A 259 -19.57 -8.52 -25.95
CA ALA A 259 -19.06 -8.90 -24.63
C ALA A 259 -17.63 -9.45 -24.71
N PHE A 260 -17.36 -10.39 -25.63
CA PHE A 260 -16.02 -10.95 -25.81
C PHE A 260 -15.00 -9.89 -26.25
N ARG A 261 -15.34 -9.05 -27.23
CA ARG A 261 -14.45 -7.98 -27.70
C ARG A 261 -14.13 -6.98 -26.58
N ARG A 262 -15.13 -6.61 -25.77
CA ARG A 262 -14.95 -5.70 -24.64
C ARG A 262 -14.05 -6.32 -23.56
N LEU A 263 -14.30 -7.57 -23.20
CA LEU A 263 -13.47 -8.32 -22.25
C LEU A 263 -12.01 -8.40 -22.72
N TYR A 264 -11.80 -8.71 -24.00
CA TYR A 264 -10.47 -8.72 -24.61
C TYR A 264 -9.76 -7.36 -24.51
N SER A 265 -10.49 -6.26 -24.79
CA SER A 265 -9.95 -4.91 -24.63
C SER A 265 -9.60 -4.57 -23.18
N HIS A 266 -10.35 -5.06 -22.19
CA HIS A 266 -10.01 -4.88 -20.77
C HIS A 266 -8.68 -5.54 -20.40
N PHE A 267 -8.43 -6.77 -20.86
CA PHE A 267 -7.17 -7.48 -20.59
C PHE A 267 -5.97 -6.82 -21.27
N ILE A 268 -6.09 -6.43 -22.55
CA ILE A 268 -5.02 -5.71 -23.26
C ILE A 268 -4.69 -4.39 -22.56
N SER A 269 -5.72 -3.66 -22.12
CA SER A 269 -5.55 -2.38 -21.42
C SER A 269 -5.14 -2.52 -19.95
N LEU A 270 -4.76 -3.74 -19.50
CA LEU A 270 -4.29 -4.05 -18.16
C LEU A 270 -5.28 -3.72 -17.04
N SER A 271 -6.59 -3.71 -17.31
CA SER A 271 -7.60 -3.38 -16.29
C SER A 271 -7.55 -4.26 -15.03
N PRO A 272 -7.13 -5.54 -15.05
CA PRO A 272 -6.89 -6.30 -13.82
C PRO A 272 -5.94 -5.62 -12.83
N LEU A 273 -4.90 -4.92 -13.32
CA LEU A 273 -3.99 -4.18 -12.45
C LEU A 273 -4.71 -3.01 -11.76
N PHE A 274 -5.60 -2.32 -12.48
CA PHE A 274 -6.42 -1.28 -11.89
C PHE A 274 -7.32 -1.84 -10.78
N GLU A 275 -7.92 -3.01 -10.99
CA GLU A 275 -8.82 -3.65 -10.03
C GLU A 275 -8.15 -4.04 -8.71
N VAL A 276 -6.96 -4.64 -8.78
CA VAL A 276 -6.16 -4.96 -7.59
C VAL A 276 -5.81 -3.68 -6.82
N PHE A 277 -5.53 -2.58 -7.52
CA PHE A 277 -5.23 -1.29 -6.90
C PHE A 277 -6.48 -0.68 -6.22
N VAL A 278 -7.66 -0.76 -6.86
CA VAL A 278 -8.94 -0.32 -6.28
C VAL A 278 -9.23 -1.07 -4.98
N CYS A 279 -9.02 -2.39 -4.94
CA CYS A 279 -9.16 -3.20 -3.73
C CYS A 279 -8.28 -2.68 -2.59
N GLN A 280 -7.02 -2.30 -2.88
CA GLN A 280 -6.11 -1.74 -1.89
C GLN A 280 -6.59 -0.38 -1.36
N ILE A 281 -7.15 0.48 -2.23
CA ILE A 281 -7.70 1.76 -1.81
C ILE A 281 -8.94 1.58 -0.92
N TYR A 282 -9.83 0.64 -1.23
CA TYR A 282 -10.96 0.31 -0.35
C TYR A 282 -10.49 -0.18 1.03
N SER A 283 -9.55 -1.14 1.05
CA SER A 283 -8.98 -1.68 2.29
C SER A 283 -8.33 -0.57 3.14
N ASN A 284 -7.48 0.26 2.53
CA ASN A 284 -6.76 1.30 3.24
C ASN A 284 -7.67 2.46 3.71
N SER A 285 -8.69 2.83 2.93
CA SER A 285 -9.65 3.86 3.32
C SER A 285 -10.53 3.41 4.50
N LEU A 286 -11.02 2.17 4.47
CA LEU A 286 -11.77 1.58 5.58
C LEU A 286 -10.91 1.48 6.85
N LYS A 287 -9.71 0.87 6.75
CA LYS A 287 -8.77 0.76 7.88
C LYS A 287 -8.42 2.15 8.43
N GLY A 288 -8.08 3.08 7.54
CA GLY A 288 -7.68 4.42 7.91
C GLY A 288 -8.77 5.19 8.65
N ASP A 289 -10.03 5.02 8.24
CA ASP A 289 -11.16 5.67 8.89
C ASP A 289 -11.48 5.05 10.26
N ILE A 290 -11.49 3.72 10.40
CA ILE A 290 -11.71 3.07 11.70
C ILE A 290 -10.64 3.46 12.74
N VAL A 291 -9.39 3.67 12.30
CA VAL A 291 -8.25 3.98 13.19
C VAL A 291 -8.18 5.47 13.54
N PHE A 292 -8.25 6.33 12.52
CA PHE A 292 -8.00 7.77 12.67
C PHE A 292 -9.29 8.61 12.71
N GLY A 293 -10.40 8.05 12.23
CA GLY A 293 -11.64 8.75 11.95
C GLY A 293 -11.47 9.86 10.92
N GLY A 294 -12.54 10.65 10.78
CA GLY A 294 -12.49 11.90 10.05
C GLY A 294 -12.55 11.71 8.54
N ALA A 295 -13.40 10.79 8.08
CA ALA A 295 -13.90 10.77 6.71
C ALA A 295 -14.29 12.20 6.29
N ARG A 296 -13.57 12.75 5.32
CA ARG A 296 -13.84 14.09 4.79
C ARG A 296 -14.34 13.99 3.37
N TYR A 297 -15.12 14.99 2.99
CA TYR A 297 -15.41 15.22 1.60
C TYR A 297 -14.11 15.52 0.85
N ILE A 298 -13.69 14.59 0.02
CA ILE A 298 -12.65 14.77 -0.98
C ILE A 298 -13.38 15.06 -2.28
N SER A 299 -13.18 16.25 -2.84
CA SER A 299 -13.72 16.54 -4.17
C SER A 299 -13.07 15.60 -5.16
N SER A 300 -13.83 14.63 -5.68
CA SER A 300 -13.47 13.98 -6.94
C SER A 300 -13.43 15.08 -7.98
N GLY A 301 -12.23 15.45 -8.44
CA GLY A 301 -12.03 16.53 -9.41
C GLY A 301 -12.89 16.33 -10.66
N ARG A 302 -13.07 17.40 -11.44
CA ARG A 302 -13.65 17.36 -12.80
C ARG A 302 -12.57 17.71 -13.83
N SER A 303 -11.42 17.06 -13.71
CA SER A 303 -10.27 17.26 -14.61
C SER A 303 -10.33 16.23 -15.72
N PHE A 304 -10.26 16.64 -16.98
CA PHE A 304 -10.30 15.70 -18.10
C PHE A 304 -9.33 14.52 -17.91
N ALA A 305 -9.84 13.30 -18.08
CA ALA A 305 -9.07 12.05 -17.98
C ALA A 305 -7.86 11.95 -18.92
N ILE A 306 -7.74 12.87 -19.89
CA ILE A 306 -6.64 12.99 -20.86
C ILE A 306 -5.43 13.72 -20.27
N ALA A 307 -5.60 14.49 -19.19
CA ALA A 307 -4.55 15.31 -18.62
C ALA A 307 -3.53 14.46 -17.82
N ARG A 308 -2.25 14.59 -18.18
CA ARG A 308 -1.14 13.99 -17.44
C ARG A 308 -0.99 14.66 -16.07
N VAL A 309 -0.80 13.85 -15.03
CA VAL A 309 -0.43 14.31 -13.69
C VAL A 309 1.08 14.11 -13.48
N PRO A 310 1.82 15.06 -12.87
CA PRO A 310 3.24 14.91 -12.60
C PRO A 310 3.54 13.72 -11.67
N PHE A 311 4.67 13.04 -11.91
CA PHE A 311 5.11 11.89 -11.10
C PHE A 311 5.14 12.19 -9.59
N SER A 312 5.65 13.36 -9.17
CA SER A 312 5.75 13.72 -7.75
C SER A 312 4.40 13.79 -7.05
N ASP A 313 3.37 14.27 -7.74
CA ASP A 313 2.04 14.42 -7.17
C ASP A 313 1.33 13.06 -7.07
N LEU A 314 1.50 12.20 -8.08
CA LEU A 314 1.03 10.81 -8.05
C LEU A 314 1.71 10.01 -6.93
N TYR A 315 3.04 10.12 -6.83
CA TYR A 315 3.80 9.45 -5.78
C TYR A 315 3.36 9.90 -4.39
N ALA A 316 3.31 11.21 -4.14
CA ALA A 316 2.90 11.75 -2.84
C ALA A 316 1.46 11.37 -2.46
N THR A 317 0.55 11.24 -3.43
CA THR A 317 -0.83 10.84 -3.19
C THR A 317 -0.94 9.38 -2.76
N TYR A 318 -0.23 8.47 -3.44
CA TYR A 318 -0.40 7.02 -3.25
C TYR A 318 0.71 6.34 -2.44
N ALA A 319 1.75 7.07 -2.02
CA ALA A 319 2.87 6.55 -1.23
C ALA A 319 2.41 5.82 0.04
N ASN A 320 1.65 6.51 0.89
CA ASN A 320 1.14 5.96 2.15
C ASN A 320 0.04 4.91 1.97
N THR A 321 -0.70 4.94 0.86
CA THR A 321 -1.90 4.09 0.66
C THR A 321 -1.55 2.73 0.07
N SER A 322 -0.62 2.68 -0.89
CA SER A 322 -0.29 1.45 -1.61
C SER A 322 1.21 1.23 -1.78
N ILE A 323 1.96 2.24 -2.26
CA ILE A 323 3.35 2.04 -2.74
C ILE A 323 4.26 1.54 -1.62
N TYR A 324 4.17 2.10 -0.40
CA TYR A 324 4.99 1.62 0.72
C TYR A 324 4.66 0.18 1.12
N SER A 325 3.40 -0.23 1.05
CA SER A 325 3.02 -1.61 1.36
C SER A 325 3.46 -2.54 0.24
N GLY A 326 3.23 -2.14 -1.02
CA GLY A 326 3.63 -2.89 -2.20
C GLY A 326 5.14 -3.11 -2.26
N SER A 327 5.95 -2.09 -1.99
CA SER A 327 7.43 -2.20 -2.04
C SER A 327 7.98 -3.16 -0.98
N ARG A 328 7.42 -3.17 0.24
CA ARG A 328 7.80 -4.14 1.27
C ARG A 328 7.43 -5.57 0.89
N LEU A 329 6.22 -5.78 0.39
CA LEU A 329 5.79 -7.09 -0.10
C LEU A 329 6.61 -7.54 -1.32
N PHE A 330 7.06 -6.59 -2.14
CA PHE A 330 7.89 -6.88 -3.31
C PHE A 330 9.26 -7.41 -2.91
N LEU A 331 9.87 -6.89 -1.84
CA LEU A 331 11.11 -7.44 -1.29
C LEU A 331 10.92 -8.88 -0.79
N ILE A 332 9.82 -9.15 -0.09
CA ILE A 332 9.48 -10.50 0.38
C ILE A 332 9.26 -11.46 -0.80
N LEU A 333 8.55 -11.00 -1.84
CA LEU A 333 8.31 -11.79 -3.04
C LEU A 333 9.60 -12.08 -3.81
N LEU A 334 10.52 -11.10 -3.88
CA LEU A 334 11.83 -11.29 -4.48
C LEU A 334 12.59 -12.41 -3.76
N PHE A 335 12.60 -12.38 -2.42
CA PHE A 335 13.20 -13.44 -1.61
C PHE A 335 12.55 -14.80 -1.88
N ALA A 336 11.22 -14.87 -1.87
CA ALA A 336 10.46 -16.07 -2.18
C ALA A 336 10.80 -16.65 -3.56
N THR A 337 10.97 -15.78 -4.55
CA THR A 337 11.28 -16.16 -5.94
C THR A 337 12.66 -16.82 -6.04
N ILE A 338 13.62 -16.38 -5.22
CA ILE A 338 14.98 -16.93 -5.19
C ILE A 338 15.01 -18.25 -4.42
N THR A 339 14.31 -18.35 -3.28
CA THR A 339 14.39 -19.49 -2.38
C THR A 339 13.42 -20.62 -2.70
N ILE A 340 12.22 -20.31 -3.22
CA ILE A 340 11.14 -21.27 -3.51
C ILE A 340 10.68 -21.06 -4.96
N TRP A 341 11.57 -21.19 -5.93
CA TRP A 341 11.19 -20.92 -7.31
C TRP A 341 10.08 -21.88 -7.79
N GLN A 342 8.92 -21.30 -8.12
CA GLN A 342 7.79 -22.01 -8.73
C GLN A 342 7.04 -21.07 -9.68
N PRO A 343 6.51 -21.56 -10.82
CA PRO A 343 5.74 -20.74 -11.76
C PRO A 343 4.52 -20.04 -11.14
N ALA A 344 3.91 -20.67 -10.13
CA ALA A 344 2.77 -20.11 -9.41
C ALA A 344 3.08 -18.74 -8.77
N ILE A 345 4.32 -18.52 -8.32
CA ILE A 345 4.71 -17.27 -7.64
C ILE A 345 4.64 -16.05 -8.59
N LEU A 346 4.75 -16.26 -9.91
CA LEU A 346 4.60 -15.20 -10.92
C LEU A 346 3.24 -14.49 -10.84
N TRP A 347 2.21 -15.15 -10.33
CA TRP A 347 0.91 -14.52 -10.12
C TRP A 347 1.00 -13.34 -9.13
N PHE A 348 1.77 -13.49 -8.05
CA PHE A 348 1.95 -12.42 -7.07
C PHE A 348 2.74 -11.25 -7.63
N TRP A 349 3.65 -11.48 -8.58
CA TRP A 349 4.35 -10.40 -9.28
C TRP A 349 3.36 -9.44 -9.95
N ILE A 350 2.34 -9.97 -10.63
CA ILE A 350 1.28 -9.17 -11.25
C ILE A 350 0.54 -8.35 -10.19
N THR A 351 0.18 -8.95 -9.05
CA THR A 351 -0.52 -8.24 -7.97
C THR A 351 0.32 -7.14 -7.33
N LEU A 352 1.62 -7.38 -7.08
CA LEU A 352 2.50 -6.38 -6.45
C LEU A 352 2.91 -5.28 -7.44
N ILE A 353 3.04 -5.61 -8.72
CA ILE A 353 3.20 -4.61 -9.79
C ILE A 353 1.99 -3.66 -9.78
N SER A 354 0.77 -4.18 -9.64
CA SER A 354 -0.41 -3.32 -9.51
C SER A 354 -0.30 -2.33 -8.34
N LEU A 355 0.09 -2.79 -7.14
CA LEU A 355 0.14 -1.94 -5.93
C LEU A 355 1.14 -0.77 -6.05
N CYS A 356 2.23 -0.97 -6.78
CA CYS A 356 3.30 0.02 -6.95
C CYS A 356 3.17 0.86 -8.22
N PHE A 357 2.75 0.26 -9.34
CA PHE A 357 2.88 0.87 -10.67
C PHE A 357 1.57 1.38 -11.27
N SER A 358 0.40 0.94 -10.79
CA SER A 358 -0.91 1.37 -11.36
C SER A 358 -1.04 2.89 -11.52
N PRO A 359 -0.67 3.76 -10.54
CA PRO A 359 -0.78 5.20 -10.72
C PRO A 359 -0.02 5.76 -11.93
N PHE A 360 1.07 5.11 -12.33
CA PHE A 360 1.91 5.55 -13.43
C PHE A 360 1.53 4.88 -14.75
N ILE A 361 1.15 3.60 -14.72
CA ILE A 361 0.67 2.85 -15.91
C ILE A 361 -0.61 3.48 -16.44
N PHE A 362 -1.50 3.97 -15.57
CA PHE A 362 -2.76 4.58 -15.99
C PHE A 362 -2.69 6.11 -16.14
N ASN A 363 -1.49 6.69 -16.15
CA ASN A 363 -1.28 8.11 -16.42
C ASN A 363 -1.10 8.35 -17.93
N PRO A 364 -1.94 9.17 -18.59
CA PRO A 364 -1.77 9.46 -20.01
C PRO A 364 -0.41 10.08 -20.34
N HIS A 365 0.11 9.78 -21.52
CA HIS A 365 1.39 10.27 -22.02
C HIS A 365 2.59 9.99 -21.11
N GLN A 366 2.54 8.95 -20.25
CA GLN A 366 3.59 8.67 -19.26
C GLN A 366 4.95 8.43 -19.91
N PHE A 367 4.96 7.76 -21.07
CA PHE A 367 6.17 7.31 -21.78
C PHE A 367 6.72 8.33 -22.79
N GLY A 368 6.22 9.56 -22.80
CA GLY A 368 6.80 10.65 -23.58
C GLY A 368 8.19 11.05 -23.05
N TRP A 369 9.24 10.85 -23.85
CA TRP A 369 10.65 11.09 -23.47
C TRP A 369 10.89 12.43 -22.76
N THR A 370 10.43 13.53 -23.36
CA THR A 370 10.68 14.88 -22.81
C THR A 370 9.93 15.09 -21.51
N GLU A 371 8.69 14.62 -21.41
CA GLU A 371 7.84 14.79 -20.24
C GLU A 371 8.32 13.91 -19.07
N PHE A 372 8.75 12.68 -19.34
CA PHE A 372 9.33 11.77 -18.35
C PHE A 372 10.54 12.39 -17.62
N PHE A 373 11.51 12.94 -18.36
CA PHE A 373 12.69 13.56 -17.74
C PHE A 373 12.41 14.91 -17.09
N LEU A 374 11.36 15.63 -17.53
CA LEU A 374 10.89 16.82 -16.82
C LEU A 374 10.26 16.47 -15.48
N ASP A 375 9.45 15.40 -15.44
CA ASP A 375 8.86 14.87 -14.21
C ASP A 375 9.91 14.35 -13.24
N TYR A 376 10.95 13.68 -13.73
CA TYR A 376 12.09 13.31 -12.90
C TYR A 376 12.74 14.52 -12.22
N GLY A 377 12.96 15.61 -12.98
CA GLY A 377 13.48 16.85 -12.37
C GLY A 377 12.51 17.51 -11.39
N ASN A 378 11.20 17.40 -11.62
CA ASN A 378 10.17 17.88 -10.69
C ASN A 378 10.14 17.02 -9.41
N TYR A 379 10.38 15.71 -9.52
CA TYR A 379 10.52 14.79 -8.39
C TYR A 379 11.73 15.15 -7.52
N LEU A 380 12.90 15.38 -8.12
CA LEU A 380 14.08 15.86 -7.39
C LEU A 380 13.85 17.24 -6.73
N CYS A 381 13.10 18.13 -7.40
CA CYS A 381 12.67 19.39 -6.80
C CYS A 381 11.70 19.18 -5.63
N TRP A 382 10.78 18.23 -5.73
CA TRP A 382 9.84 17.91 -4.65
C TRP A 382 10.55 17.36 -3.42
N LEU A 383 11.56 16.50 -3.60
CA LEU A 383 12.43 15.99 -2.54
C LEU A 383 13.23 17.10 -1.83
N SER A 384 13.73 18.10 -2.57
CA SER A 384 14.65 19.12 -2.04
C SER A 384 13.98 20.41 -1.52
N ARG A 385 12.76 20.71 -1.95
CA ARG A 385 12.03 21.94 -1.56
C ARG A 385 11.36 21.80 -0.19
N GLY A 386 11.02 22.95 0.39
CA GLY A 386 10.21 23.03 1.62
C GLY A 386 11.02 23.14 2.92
N ASN A 387 12.35 23.01 2.86
CA ASN A 387 13.22 22.97 4.04
C ASN A 387 13.32 24.34 4.75
N THR A 388 13.54 25.44 4.03
CA THR A 388 13.53 26.80 4.62
C THR A 388 12.18 27.49 4.49
N LYS A 389 11.65 27.55 3.27
CA LYS A 389 10.36 28.19 2.94
C LYS A 389 9.27 27.15 2.81
N TYR A 390 8.16 27.36 3.49
CA TYR A 390 7.00 26.47 3.38
C TYR A 390 6.50 26.38 1.94
N HIS A 391 6.29 25.17 1.46
CA HIS A 391 5.71 24.91 0.15
C HIS A 391 4.74 23.73 0.28
N LEU A 392 3.53 23.86 -0.28
CA LEU A 392 2.49 22.84 -0.18
C LEU A 392 2.96 21.52 -0.82
N ASN A 393 3.46 21.59 -2.06
CA ASN A 393 3.98 20.42 -2.78
C ASN A 393 5.48 20.28 -2.48
N SER A 394 5.80 19.79 -1.29
CA SER A 394 7.17 19.46 -0.88
C SER A 394 7.18 18.14 -0.12
N TRP A 395 8.30 17.42 -0.20
CA TRP A 395 8.48 16.15 0.52
C TRP A 395 8.33 16.34 2.05
N ILE A 396 8.90 17.41 2.60
CA ILE A 396 8.74 17.73 4.03
C ILE A 396 7.29 18.05 4.42
N GLY A 397 6.53 18.70 3.51
CA GLY A 397 5.10 18.92 3.70
C GLY A 397 4.33 17.60 3.74
N PHE A 398 4.68 16.66 2.87
CA PHE A 398 4.11 15.32 2.79
C PHE A 398 4.41 14.48 4.05
N THR A 399 5.66 14.42 4.51
CA THR A 399 6.03 13.65 5.72
C THR A 399 5.43 14.25 6.97
N ARG A 400 5.41 15.59 7.09
CA ARG A 400 4.75 16.29 8.20
C ARG A 400 3.24 16.04 8.20
N PHE A 401 2.59 16.06 7.03
CA PHE A 401 1.17 15.73 6.93
C PHE A 401 0.91 14.30 7.42
N SER A 402 1.70 13.33 6.97
CA SER A 402 1.61 11.93 7.42
C SER A 402 1.78 11.81 8.95
N ARG A 403 2.80 12.46 9.54
CA ARG A 403 2.98 12.48 11.01
C ARG A 403 1.83 13.16 11.75
N SER A 404 1.30 14.26 11.21
CA SER A 404 0.25 15.04 11.86
C SER A 404 -1.05 14.25 12.08
N ARG A 405 -1.28 13.17 11.33
CA ARG A 405 -2.39 12.23 11.56
C ARG A 405 -2.27 11.50 12.90
N PHE A 406 -1.04 11.27 13.38
CA PHE A 406 -0.76 10.57 14.63
C PHE A 406 -0.66 11.54 15.81
N THR A 407 0.10 12.61 15.64
CA THR A 407 0.38 13.56 16.74
C THR A 407 -0.70 14.63 16.88
N GLY A 408 -1.42 14.96 15.80
CA GLY A 408 -2.33 16.08 15.72
C GLY A 408 -1.61 17.44 15.67
N TYR A 409 -2.36 18.48 15.30
CA TYR A 409 -1.86 19.86 15.35
C TYR A 409 -2.11 20.49 16.73
N ARG A 410 -1.20 21.36 17.16
CA ARG A 410 -1.49 22.31 18.25
C ARG A 410 -2.55 23.29 17.78
N ARG A 411 -3.50 23.65 18.66
CA ARG A 411 -4.53 24.65 18.37
C ARG A 411 -3.83 25.96 17.96
N SER A 412 -4.04 26.40 16.73
CA SER A 412 -3.63 27.75 16.29
C SER A 412 -4.86 28.64 16.27
N SER A 413 -4.72 29.82 16.87
CA SER A 413 -5.76 30.85 16.95
C SER A 413 -6.19 31.40 15.58
N LYS A 414 -5.50 31.10 14.47
CA LYS A 414 -5.68 31.80 13.18
C LYS A 414 -5.63 30.92 11.92
N SER A 415 -5.61 29.60 12.03
CA SER A 415 -5.49 28.73 10.83
C SER A 415 -6.82 28.10 10.44
N ASN A 416 -7.27 28.38 9.21
CA ASN A 416 -8.36 27.68 8.51
C ASN A 416 -7.99 26.23 8.11
N ASN A 417 -6.84 25.71 8.54
CA ASN A 417 -6.46 24.35 8.20
C ASN A 417 -7.40 23.36 8.90
N PRO A 418 -7.92 22.38 8.16
CA PRO A 418 -8.99 21.54 8.64
C PRO A 418 -8.48 20.68 9.81
N ALA A 419 -9.11 20.84 10.98
CA ALA A 419 -8.73 20.22 12.25
C ALA A 419 -8.51 18.70 12.10
N VAL A 420 -7.25 18.26 12.00
CA VAL A 420 -6.91 16.83 11.97
C VAL A 420 -7.16 16.30 13.39
N HIS A 421 -8.19 15.47 13.52
CA HIS A 421 -8.46 14.78 14.78
C HIS A 421 -7.32 13.80 15.06
N ARG A 422 -6.84 13.81 16.30
CA ARG A 422 -5.83 12.86 16.76
C ARG A 422 -6.50 11.50 16.93
N ALA A 423 -5.88 10.45 16.41
CA ALA A 423 -6.34 9.09 16.69
C ALA A 423 -6.33 8.79 18.20
N PRO A 424 -7.35 8.08 18.72
CA PRO A 424 -7.29 7.57 20.09
C PRO A 424 -6.08 6.65 20.23
N PHE A 425 -5.37 6.78 21.36
CA PHE A 425 -4.08 6.13 21.57
C PHE A 425 -4.16 4.60 21.44
N SER A 426 -5.22 3.98 21.99
CA SER A 426 -5.44 2.53 21.91
C SER A 426 -5.55 2.05 20.45
N ASN A 427 -6.39 2.70 19.63
CA ASN A 427 -6.57 2.31 18.23
C ASN A 427 -5.27 2.47 17.44
N ALA A 428 -4.54 3.56 17.69
CA ALA A 428 -3.25 3.78 17.05
C ALA A 428 -2.21 2.72 17.48
N LEU A 429 -2.18 2.34 18.77
CA LEU A 429 -1.30 1.29 19.29
C LEU A 429 -1.58 -0.07 18.63
N PHE A 430 -2.85 -0.49 18.59
CA PHE A 430 -3.22 -1.79 17.99
C PHE A 430 -3.07 -1.81 16.46
N ALA A 431 -3.46 -0.76 15.75
CA ALA A 431 -3.46 -0.82 14.28
C ALA A 431 -2.08 -0.52 13.65
N GLU A 432 -1.26 0.28 14.33
CA GLU A 432 -0.02 0.84 13.76
C GLU A 432 1.26 0.36 14.45
N LEU A 433 1.19 -0.22 15.66
CA LEU A 433 2.35 -0.80 16.34
C LEU A 433 2.29 -2.33 16.43
N SER A 434 1.20 -2.92 16.93
CA SER A 434 1.17 -4.37 17.20
C SER A 434 1.27 -5.20 15.91
N LEU A 435 0.58 -4.80 14.84
CA LEU A 435 0.65 -5.51 13.56
C LEU A 435 2.05 -5.44 12.93
N PRO A 436 2.72 -4.28 12.80
CA PRO A 436 4.11 -4.23 12.34
C PRO A 436 5.09 -4.96 13.25
N PHE A 437 4.86 -4.96 14.56
CA PHE A 437 5.69 -5.72 15.52
C PHE A 437 5.58 -7.23 15.26
N LEU A 438 4.36 -7.75 15.10
CA LEU A 438 4.14 -9.16 14.76
C LEU A 438 4.81 -9.52 13.44
N GLN A 439 4.67 -8.67 12.41
CA GLN A 439 5.35 -8.86 11.13
C GLN A 439 6.88 -8.90 11.29
N ALA A 440 7.46 -7.98 12.04
CA ALA A 440 8.89 -7.94 12.30
C ALA A 440 9.37 -9.17 13.07
N LEU A 441 8.58 -9.68 14.03
CA LEU A 441 8.89 -10.89 14.79
C LEU A 441 8.99 -12.12 13.87
N PHE A 442 7.99 -12.37 13.02
CA PHE A 442 8.02 -13.50 12.09
C PHE A 442 9.17 -13.42 11.07
N ILE A 443 9.50 -12.22 10.62
CA ILE A 443 10.63 -12.01 9.70
C ILE A 443 11.97 -12.17 10.43
N PHE A 444 12.05 -11.72 11.69
CA PHE A 444 13.22 -11.94 12.53
C PHE A 444 13.48 -13.42 12.77
N LEU A 445 12.43 -14.22 13.00
CA LEU A 445 12.56 -15.68 13.09
C LEU A 445 13.15 -16.27 11.80
N ALA A 446 12.61 -15.90 10.63
CA ALA A 446 13.15 -16.31 9.33
C ALA A 446 14.63 -15.91 9.16
N TYR A 447 14.99 -14.69 9.59
CA TYR A 447 16.37 -14.20 9.55
C TYR A 447 17.32 -14.97 10.48
N THR A 448 16.89 -15.30 11.69
CA THR A 448 17.70 -16.10 12.61
C THR A 448 17.85 -17.53 12.11
N PHE A 449 16.80 -18.08 11.48
CA PHE A 449 16.81 -19.43 10.93
C PHE A 449 17.74 -19.55 9.74
N ILE A 450 17.67 -18.63 8.77
CA ILE A 450 18.54 -18.67 7.58
C ILE A 450 20.04 -18.50 7.92
N ASN A 451 20.35 -18.03 9.13
CA ASN A 451 21.72 -17.85 9.63
C ASN A 451 22.15 -18.93 10.64
N ALA A 452 21.31 -19.94 10.90
CA ALA A 452 21.54 -20.94 11.95
C ALA A 452 22.67 -21.95 11.64
N GLN A 453 23.18 -22.00 10.40
CA GLN A 453 24.17 -22.99 9.95
C GLN A 453 23.67 -24.43 10.16
N ALA A 454 22.42 -24.70 9.77
CA ALA A 454 21.82 -26.03 9.87
C ALA A 454 22.64 -27.03 9.03
N GLY A 455 22.88 -28.22 9.60
CA GLY A 455 23.60 -29.30 8.93
C GLY A 455 25.13 -29.19 8.87
N VAL A 456 25.74 -28.16 9.48
CA VAL A 456 27.20 -28.01 9.54
C VAL A 456 27.80 -28.79 10.71
N ARG A 457 28.83 -29.62 10.48
CA ARG A 457 29.48 -30.44 11.53
C ARG A 457 30.33 -29.64 12.53
N ASN A 458 31.21 -28.78 12.02
CA ASN A 458 32.14 -27.97 12.83
C ASN A 458 31.69 -26.51 12.86
N VAL A 459 30.56 -26.25 13.51
CA VAL A 459 29.93 -24.92 13.53
C VAL A 459 30.83 -23.92 14.26
N LYS A 460 31.14 -22.82 13.57
CA LYS A 460 31.70 -21.62 14.23
C LYS A 460 30.53 -20.77 14.71
N PRO A 461 30.43 -20.42 16.00
CA PRO A 461 29.33 -19.61 16.49
C PRO A 461 29.35 -18.23 15.83
N THR A 462 28.24 -17.84 15.19
CA THR A 462 28.03 -16.51 14.62
C THR A 462 26.96 -15.76 15.39
N ASN A 463 27.19 -14.46 15.63
CA ASN A 463 26.29 -13.62 16.39
C ASN A 463 25.32 -12.87 15.46
N SER A 464 24.32 -13.58 14.93
CA SER A 464 23.29 -13.02 14.05
C SER A 464 22.46 -11.92 14.72
N LEU A 465 22.17 -12.04 16.02
CA LEU A 465 21.44 -11.00 16.77
C LEU A 465 22.24 -9.69 16.84
N LEU A 466 23.53 -9.76 17.19
CA LEU A 466 24.39 -8.58 17.27
C LEU A 466 24.54 -7.93 15.89
N ARG A 467 24.70 -8.74 14.83
CA ARG A 467 24.72 -8.26 13.44
C ARG A 467 23.47 -7.46 13.12
N MET A 468 22.28 -8.01 13.41
CA MET A 468 21.01 -7.32 13.17
C MET A 468 20.87 -6.02 13.97
N VAL A 469 21.28 -6.00 15.24
CA VAL A 469 21.29 -4.79 16.07
C VAL A 469 22.20 -3.72 15.46
N ILE A 470 23.41 -4.08 15.04
CA ILE A 470 24.34 -3.15 14.39
C ILE A 470 23.73 -2.60 13.10
N LEU A 471 23.21 -3.48 12.23
CA LEU A 471 22.62 -3.08 10.94
C LEU A 471 21.41 -2.15 11.10
N VAL A 472 20.56 -2.39 12.10
CA VAL A 472 19.38 -1.57 12.37
C VAL A 472 19.75 -0.19 12.92
N PHE A 473 20.67 -0.12 13.90
CA PHE A 473 20.97 1.12 14.61
C PHE A 473 22.11 1.95 13.99
N ALA A 474 23.06 1.34 13.29
CA ALA A 474 24.19 2.05 12.65
C ALA A 474 23.74 3.23 11.75
N PRO A 475 22.82 3.06 10.77
CA PRO A 475 22.37 4.18 9.95
C PRO A 475 21.66 5.27 10.78
N LEU A 476 20.93 4.90 11.84
CA LEU A 476 20.24 5.85 12.71
C LEU A 476 21.22 6.68 13.55
N LEU A 477 22.24 6.03 14.10
CA LEU A 477 23.29 6.65 14.90
C LEU A 477 24.15 7.58 14.05
N ILE A 478 24.55 7.15 12.86
CA ILE A 478 25.33 8.00 11.93
C ILE A 478 24.51 9.22 11.52
N ASN A 479 23.22 9.04 11.20
CA ASN A 479 22.33 10.15 10.88
C ASN A 479 22.21 11.13 12.06
N PHE A 480 22.09 10.63 13.29
CA PHE A 480 22.05 11.46 14.50
C PHE A 480 23.35 12.26 14.70
N LEU A 481 24.51 11.64 14.51
CA LEU A 481 25.81 12.31 14.62
C LEU A 481 25.96 13.42 13.58
N VAL A 482 25.63 13.14 12.31
CA VAL A 482 25.66 14.11 11.21
C VAL A 482 24.73 15.29 11.51
N LEU A 483 23.51 15.03 11.96
CA LEU A 483 22.55 16.08 12.33
C LEU A 483 23.03 16.92 13.50
N THR A 484 23.66 16.31 14.49
CA THR A 484 24.18 17.01 15.67
C THR A 484 25.30 17.98 15.25
N VAL A 485 26.23 17.54 14.41
CA VAL A 485 27.29 18.38 13.85
C VAL A 485 26.70 19.53 13.01
N LEU A 486 25.79 19.22 12.09
CA LEU A 486 25.14 20.25 11.25
C LEU A 486 24.30 21.24 12.06
N PHE A 487 23.68 20.80 13.16
CA PHE A 487 22.94 21.67 14.08
C PHE A 487 23.84 22.70 14.74
N PHE A 488 24.99 22.28 15.29
CA PHE A 488 25.95 23.21 15.88
C PHE A 488 26.50 24.19 14.84
N ILE A 489 26.84 23.71 13.64
CA ILE A 489 27.28 24.56 12.53
C ILE A 489 26.18 25.56 12.14
N SER A 490 24.92 25.13 12.08
CA SER A 490 23.78 25.99 11.76
C SER A 490 23.57 27.09 12.79
N CYS A 491 23.68 26.77 14.09
CA CYS A 491 23.60 27.76 15.17
C CYS A 491 24.77 28.75 15.17
N ILE A 492 25.99 28.30 14.87
CA ILE A 492 27.15 29.20 14.75
C ILE A 492 26.99 30.09 13.52
N ALA A 493 26.58 29.52 12.38
CA ALA A 493 26.33 30.26 11.16
C ALA A 493 25.22 31.32 11.33
N SER A 494 24.19 31.02 12.12
CA SER A 494 23.11 31.97 12.41
C SER A 494 23.57 33.16 13.26
N LEU A 495 24.52 32.95 14.18
CA LEU A 495 25.14 34.02 14.98
C LEU A 495 26.11 34.88 14.15
N LEU A 496 26.92 34.25 13.28
CA LEU A 496 27.94 34.95 12.49
C LEU A 496 27.36 35.69 11.27
N PHE A 497 26.35 35.12 10.62
CA PHE A 497 25.85 35.61 9.33
C PHE A 497 24.39 36.09 9.36
N GLY A 498 23.70 36.00 10.51
CA GLY A 498 22.27 36.26 10.68
C GLY A 498 21.79 37.66 10.30
N TRP A 499 22.70 38.61 10.08
CA TRP A 499 22.38 39.96 9.62
C TRP A 499 22.80 40.28 8.18
N TRP A 500 23.77 39.56 7.59
CA TRP A 500 24.49 40.07 6.42
C TRP A 500 24.32 39.28 5.11
N THR A 501 23.80 38.05 5.12
CA THR A 501 23.67 37.27 3.87
C THR A 501 22.23 36.93 3.50
N LYS A 502 21.83 37.26 2.25
CA LYS A 502 20.62 36.76 1.59
C LYS A 502 20.75 35.30 1.11
N ILE A 503 21.78 34.58 1.57
CA ILE A 503 22.08 33.21 1.14
C ILE A 503 21.19 32.27 1.95
N ASP A 504 20.37 31.46 1.27
CA ASP A 504 19.49 30.46 1.90
C ASP A 504 20.32 29.25 2.40
N VAL A 505 21.17 29.46 3.42
CA VAL A 505 22.11 28.45 3.96
C VAL A 505 21.36 27.19 4.43
N GLY A 506 20.16 27.33 4.99
CA GLY A 506 19.39 26.18 5.48
C GLY A 506 19.02 25.13 4.41
N ASN A 507 18.78 25.54 3.16
CA ASN A 507 18.50 24.57 2.10
C ASN A 507 19.75 23.75 1.74
N THR A 508 20.93 24.36 1.84
CA THR A 508 22.20 23.66 1.59
C THR A 508 22.51 22.65 2.68
N PHE A 509 22.32 23.00 3.96
CA PHE A 509 22.48 22.07 5.07
C PHE A 509 21.50 20.90 5.00
N ALA A 510 20.24 21.16 4.66
CA ALA A 510 19.26 20.10 4.45
C ALA A 510 19.67 19.16 3.30
N ALA A 511 20.12 19.71 2.16
CA ALA A 511 20.57 18.91 1.02
C ALA A 511 21.80 18.05 1.35
N VAL A 512 22.77 18.60 2.09
CA VAL A 512 23.96 17.86 2.56
C VAL A 512 23.55 16.75 3.51
N ALA A 513 22.70 17.02 4.51
CA ALA A 513 22.20 16.00 5.43
C ALA A 513 21.52 14.85 4.68
N HIS A 514 20.54 15.17 3.83
CA HIS A 514 19.83 14.17 3.04
C HIS A 514 20.75 13.38 2.10
N GLY A 515 21.72 14.03 1.46
CA GLY A 515 22.73 13.37 0.62
C GLY A 515 23.61 12.39 1.40
N ILE A 516 24.09 12.79 2.57
CA ILE A 516 24.87 11.91 3.46
C ILE A 516 24.01 10.71 3.91
N SER A 517 22.73 10.92 4.26
CA SER A 517 21.83 9.81 4.64
C SER A 517 21.74 8.76 3.53
N VAL A 518 21.59 9.18 2.27
CA VAL A 518 21.50 8.25 1.13
C VAL A 518 22.81 7.46 0.98
N ILE A 519 23.95 8.12 1.06
CA ILE A 519 25.27 7.47 0.99
C ILE A 519 25.45 6.47 2.14
N VAL A 520 25.08 6.84 3.37
CA VAL A 520 25.16 5.95 4.54
C VAL A 520 24.35 4.68 4.33
N HIS A 521 23.14 4.78 3.78
CA HIS A 521 22.32 3.59 3.52
C HIS A 521 22.88 2.75 2.36
N PHE A 522 23.51 3.34 1.34
CA PHE A 522 24.22 2.58 0.31
C PHE A 522 25.42 1.84 0.90
N VAL A 523 26.19 2.47 1.79
CA VAL A 523 27.30 1.80 2.48
C VAL A 523 26.78 0.67 3.38
N ILE A 524 25.69 0.89 4.12
CA ILE A 524 25.07 -0.16 4.94
C ILE A 524 24.57 -1.32 4.06
N PHE A 525 24.03 -1.04 2.87
CA PHE A 525 23.64 -2.07 1.92
C PHE A 525 24.83 -2.97 1.55
N GLU A 526 25.99 -2.40 1.20
CA GLU A 526 27.23 -3.18 0.93
C GLU A 526 27.73 -3.94 2.17
N ILE A 527 27.65 -3.32 3.36
CA ILE A 527 28.02 -3.97 4.62
C ILE A 527 27.13 -5.18 4.90
N ILE A 528 25.84 -5.15 4.54
CA ILE A 528 24.96 -6.32 4.69
C ILE A 528 25.48 -7.49 3.86
N TRP A 529 25.84 -7.25 2.60
CA TRP A 529 26.43 -8.29 1.74
C TRP A 529 27.70 -8.88 2.36
N LEU A 530 28.60 -8.02 2.84
CA LEU A 530 29.83 -8.46 3.52
C LEU A 530 29.54 -9.30 4.77
N LEU A 531 28.62 -8.85 5.64
CA LEU A 531 28.32 -9.53 6.91
C LEU A 531 27.56 -10.86 6.71
N GLU A 532 26.80 -10.99 5.63
CA GLU A 532 26.08 -12.22 5.26
C GLU A 532 26.91 -13.15 4.35
N GLY A 533 28.22 -12.89 4.21
CA GLY A 533 29.16 -13.75 3.50
C GLY A 533 28.96 -13.74 1.99
N TRP A 534 28.49 -12.62 1.43
CA TRP A 534 28.21 -12.40 0.00
C TRP A 534 27.07 -13.24 -0.60
N SER A 535 26.37 -14.03 0.22
CA SER A 535 25.16 -14.75 -0.19
C SER A 535 23.98 -13.80 -0.44
N PHE A 536 23.44 -13.81 -1.66
CA PHE A 536 22.30 -12.94 -2.02
C PHE A 536 21.03 -13.26 -1.21
N GLY A 537 20.71 -14.54 -1.01
CA GLY A 537 19.50 -14.96 -0.29
C GLY A 537 19.50 -14.49 1.17
N ARG A 538 20.62 -14.70 1.87
CA ARG A 538 20.83 -14.25 3.25
C ARG A 538 20.85 -12.72 3.36
N SER A 539 21.56 -12.05 2.46
CA SER A 539 21.60 -10.58 2.37
C SER A 539 20.21 -9.96 2.19
N LEU A 540 19.40 -10.54 1.31
CA LEU A 540 18.03 -10.06 1.07
C LEU A 540 17.14 -10.27 2.30
N CYS A 541 17.24 -11.43 2.96
CA CYS A 541 16.52 -11.69 4.22
C CYS A 541 16.92 -10.69 5.32
N ALA A 542 18.22 -10.37 5.44
CA ALA A 542 18.74 -9.37 6.37
C ALA A 542 18.19 -7.96 6.09
N ILE A 543 18.15 -7.54 4.82
CA ILE A 543 17.56 -6.25 4.41
C ILE A 543 16.08 -6.19 4.78
N ILE A 544 15.32 -7.26 4.49
CA ILE A 544 13.89 -7.33 4.82
C ILE A 544 13.70 -7.20 6.34
N CYS A 545 14.46 -7.96 7.13
CA CYS A 545 14.40 -7.92 8.59
C CYS A 545 14.72 -6.51 9.13
N MET A 546 15.81 -5.89 8.66
CA MET A 546 16.21 -4.53 9.03
C MET A 546 15.10 -3.51 8.76
N VAL A 547 14.49 -3.55 7.57
CA VAL A 547 13.41 -2.62 7.17
C VAL A 547 12.18 -2.77 8.08
N PHE A 548 11.80 -3.99 8.43
CA PHE A 548 10.64 -4.22 9.31
C PHE A 548 10.92 -3.83 10.76
N ILE A 549 12.12 -4.07 11.29
CA ILE A 549 12.50 -3.61 12.64
C ILE A 549 12.56 -2.09 12.70
N GLN A 550 13.19 -1.42 11.73
CA GLN A 550 13.23 0.04 11.66
C GLN A 550 11.83 0.65 11.56
N ARG A 551 10.91 0.01 10.82
CA ARG A 551 9.50 0.42 10.77
C ARG A 551 8.86 0.40 12.16
N VAL A 552 9.09 -0.64 12.96
CA VAL A 552 8.59 -0.71 14.35
C VAL A 552 9.17 0.43 15.18
N ILE A 553 10.49 0.66 15.11
CA ILE A 553 11.16 1.77 15.81
C ILE A 553 10.52 3.11 15.44
N PHE A 554 10.31 3.40 14.16
CA PHE A 554 9.70 4.65 13.72
C PHE A 554 8.24 4.79 14.17
N GLN A 555 7.49 3.71 14.29
CA GLN A 555 6.13 3.74 14.86
C GLN A 555 6.15 4.02 16.36
N VAL A 556 7.08 3.41 17.10
CA VAL A 556 7.30 3.71 18.53
C VAL A 556 7.65 5.19 18.73
N VAL A 557 8.59 5.73 17.94
CA VAL A 557 8.98 7.14 18.00
C VAL A 557 7.75 8.04 17.74
N LYS A 558 6.98 7.76 16.68
CA LYS A 558 5.79 8.55 16.32
C LYS A 558 4.71 8.57 17.40
N LEU A 559 4.48 7.45 18.09
CA LEU A 559 3.40 7.31 19.07
C LEU A 559 3.80 7.80 20.47
N PHE A 560 5.02 7.51 20.92
CA PHE A 560 5.45 7.75 22.31
C PHE A 560 6.32 9.00 22.47
N LEU A 561 7.20 9.33 21.51
CA LEU A 561 8.21 10.38 21.69
C LEU A 561 7.83 11.72 21.07
N LEU A 562 6.92 11.74 20.08
CA LEU A 562 6.58 12.97 19.38
C LEU A 562 5.39 13.71 20.00
N SER A 563 5.60 14.99 20.31
CA SER A 563 4.52 15.92 20.67
C SER A 563 3.84 16.53 19.43
N ARG A 564 2.66 17.15 19.65
CA ARG A 564 1.83 17.79 18.62
C ARG A 564 2.60 18.75 17.71
N GLU A 565 2.29 18.72 16.41
CA GLU A 565 2.91 19.57 15.38
C GLU A 565 2.44 21.02 15.47
N PHE A 566 3.32 21.94 15.07
CA PHE A 566 2.91 23.31 14.77
C PHE A 566 2.37 23.39 13.34
N PRO A 567 1.26 24.11 13.10
CA PRO A 567 0.68 24.23 11.76
C PRO A 567 1.56 25.02 10.79
N GLU A 568 2.41 25.91 11.30
CA GLU A 568 3.37 26.67 10.53
C GLU A 568 4.74 25.99 10.51
N ASN A 569 5.48 26.04 9.39
CA ASN A 569 6.77 25.36 9.20
C ASN A 569 7.95 25.99 9.98
N ARG A 570 7.67 26.61 11.13
CA ARG A 570 8.62 27.42 11.88
C ARG A 570 9.74 26.59 12.50
N THR A 571 9.43 25.42 13.08
CA THR A 571 10.42 24.55 13.75
C THR A 571 11.42 23.96 12.76
N ASN A 572 10.93 23.45 11.63
CA ASN A 572 11.77 22.92 10.56
C ASN A 572 12.68 24.01 9.96
N GLY A 573 12.15 25.20 9.70
CA GLY A 573 12.95 26.32 9.23
C GLY A 573 14.01 26.77 10.24
N ALA A 574 13.66 26.78 11.54
CA ALA A 574 14.58 27.12 12.63
C ALA A 574 15.73 26.11 12.74
N TRP A 575 15.46 24.82 12.56
CA TRP A 575 16.47 23.76 12.61
C TRP A 575 17.56 23.96 11.56
N TRP A 576 17.18 24.27 10.32
CA TRP A 576 18.15 24.41 9.24
C TRP A 576 18.84 25.77 9.22
N ASN A 577 18.16 26.85 9.60
CA ASN A 577 18.74 28.19 9.62
C ASN A 577 19.43 28.56 10.94
N GLY A 578 19.26 27.76 12.00
CA GLY A 578 19.88 27.96 13.31
C GLY A 578 19.31 29.14 14.11
N ASN A 579 18.32 29.86 13.56
CA ASN A 579 17.70 31.02 14.19
C ASN A 579 16.45 30.61 14.98
N TRP A 580 16.65 30.09 16.19
CA TRP A 580 15.54 29.68 17.07
C TRP A 580 14.86 30.85 17.77
N TYR A 581 15.61 31.90 18.12
CA TYR A 581 15.10 33.04 18.88
C TYR A 581 14.14 33.93 18.08
N ALA A 582 14.41 34.17 16.79
CA ALA A 582 13.57 35.06 15.97
C ALA A 582 12.24 34.42 15.49
N THR A 583 12.00 33.13 15.76
CA THR A 583 10.84 32.40 15.22
C THR A 583 9.56 32.55 16.05
N GLY A 584 9.64 33.24 17.19
CA GLY A 584 8.49 33.54 18.05
C GLY A 584 7.89 32.29 18.72
N LEU A 585 8.72 31.29 19.04
CA LEU A 585 8.32 30.04 19.70
C LEU A 585 8.14 30.18 21.23
N GLY A 586 8.53 31.31 21.83
CA GLY A 586 8.46 31.55 23.29
C GLY A 586 9.27 30.53 24.08
N TRP A 587 8.75 30.06 25.22
CA TRP A 587 9.39 29.02 26.05
C TRP A 587 9.60 27.68 25.33
N HIS A 588 8.92 27.44 24.21
CA HIS A 588 9.12 26.21 23.45
C HIS A 588 10.49 26.14 22.78
N VAL A 589 11.24 27.24 22.67
CA VAL A 589 12.63 27.24 22.16
C VAL A 589 13.55 26.25 22.91
N LEU A 590 13.29 25.95 24.18
CA LEU A 590 14.10 24.98 24.96
C LEU A 590 13.78 23.52 24.60
N THR A 591 12.51 23.22 24.30
CA THR A 591 12.02 21.85 24.11
C THR A 591 11.97 21.41 22.64
N GLN A 592 11.75 22.35 21.73
CA GLN A 592 11.59 22.04 20.30
C GLN A 592 12.87 21.54 19.61
N PRO A 593 14.09 22.01 19.94
CA PRO A 593 15.30 21.47 19.34
C PRO A 593 15.47 19.96 19.60
N ILE A 594 15.19 19.49 20.83
CA ILE A 594 15.26 18.06 21.17
C ILE A 594 14.20 17.26 20.42
N ARG A 595 12.98 17.78 20.34
CA ARG A 595 11.91 17.14 19.55
C ARG A 595 12.29 17.05 18.08
N GLU A 596 12.78 18.16 17.52
CA GLU A 596 13.12 18.27 16.10
C GLU A 596 14.33 17.40 15.75
N SER A 597 15.31 17.23 16.65
CA SER A 597 16.43 16.29 16.41
C SER A 597 15.94 14.85 16.23
N ILE A 598 15.02 14.38 17.08
CA ILE A 598 14.39 13.05 16.95
C ILE A 598 13.62 12.94 15.63
N VAL A 599 12.83 13.97 15.28
CA VAL A 599 12.08 14.01 14.02
C VAL A 599 13.03 13.94 12.82
N LYS A 600 14.13 14.69 12.84
CA LYS A 600 15.08 14.80 11.74
C LYS A 600 15.84 13.50 11.49
N VAL A 601 16.18 12.75 12.54
CA VAL A 601 16.78 11.41 12.40
C VAL A 601 15.84 10.48 11.63
N VAL A 602 14.55 10.45 12.01
CA VAL A 602 13.55 9.63 11.31
C VAL A 602 13.32 10.14 9.88
N GLU A 603 13.22 11.45 9.68
CA GLU A 603 13.05 12.05 8.36
C GLU A 603 14.23 11.72 7.43
N MET A 604 15.47 11.73 7.89
CA MET A 604 16.62 11.35 7.05
C MET A 604 16.53 9.92 6.53
N SER A 605 16.08 8.97 7.35
CA SER A 605 15.85 7.59 6.91
C SER A 605 14.65 7.47 5.97
N LEU A 606 13.54 8.14 6.27
CA LEU A 606 12.37 8.18 5.37
C LEU A 606 12.70 8.82 4.01
N PHE A 607 13.53 9.86 4.00
CA PHE A 607 13.99 10.50 2.78
C PHE A 607 14.74 9.51 1.89
N THR A 608 15.63 8.72 2.48
CA THR A 608 16.36 7.69 1.74
C THR A 608 15.41 6.63 1.19
N VAL A 609 14.40 6.20 1.95
CA VAL A 609 13.40 5.25 1.47
C VAL A 609 12.62 5.81 0.28
N ASP A 610 12.13 7.04 0.36
CA ASP A 610 11.40 7.69 -0.75
C ASP A 610 12.32 7.91 -1.96
N PHE A 611 13.57 8.30 -1.72
CA PHE A 611 14.59 8.40 -2.76
C PHE A 611 14.76 7.06 -3.47
N LEU A 612 15.00 5.96 -2.75
CA LEU A 612 15.18 4.63 -3.34
C LEU A 612 13.94 4.16 -4.09
N ILE A 613 12.75 4.18 -3.46
CA ILE A 613 11.51 3.68 -4.08
C ILE A 613 11.17 4.51 -5.31
N GLY A 614 11.24 5.84 -5.24
CA GLY A 614 10.94 6.71 -6.37
C GLY A 614 11.87 6.48 -7.56
N HIS A 615 13.18 6.31 -7.31
CA HIS A 615 14.14 5.98 -8.37
C HIS A 615 13.90 4.57 -8.92
N LEU A 616 13.68 3.56 -8.08
CA LEU A 616 13.38 2.19 -8.55
C LEU A 616 12.14 2.14 -9.46
N ILE A 617 11.07 2.86 -9.11
CA ILE A 617 9.88 2.95 -9.96
C ILE A 617 10.21 3.59 -11.31
N LEU A 618 10.93 4.72 -11.31
CA LEU A 618 11.32 5.39 -12.56
C LEU A 618 12.27 4.54 -13.41
N ILE A 619 13.18 3.81 -12.78
CA ILE A 619 14.10 2.88 -13.45
C ILE A 619 13.32 1.76 -14.12
N ILE A 620 12.35 1.15 -13.43
CA ILE A 620 11.52 0.06 -13.97
C ILE A 620 10.60 0.57 -15.11
N LEU A 621 10.15 1.82 -15.07
CA LEU A 621 9.38 2.43 -16.16
C LEU A 621 10.24 2.81 -17.37
N SER A 622 11.55 2.98 -17.20
CA SER A 622 12.44 3.51 -18.24
C SER A 622 12.63 2.62 -19.49
N PRO A 623 12.62 1.27 -19.43
CA PRO A 623 12.76 0.42 -20.63
C PRO A 623 11.68 0.69 -21.67
N PHE A 624 10.45 0.99 -21.23
CA PHE A 624 9.33 1.31 -22.13
C PHE A 624 9.53 2.61 -22.91
N LEU A 625 10.42 3.51 -22.48
CA LEU A 625 10.75 4.74 -23.20
C LEU A 625 11.54 4.49 -24.48
N PHE A 626 12.27 3.37 -24.54
CA PHE A 626 13.10 3.02 -25.69
C PHE A 626 12.32 2.29 -26.79
N VAL A 627 11.09 1.84 -26.49
CA VAL A 627 10.21 1.24 -27.48
C VAL A 627 9.66 2.35 -28.39
N PRO A 628 9.90 2.28 -29.72
CA PRO A 628 9.40 3.29 -30.65
C PRO A 628 7.89 3.42 -30.57
N TYR A 629 7.38 4.66 -30.56
CA TYR A 629 5.95 4.96 -30.48
C TYR A 629 5.21 4.43 -29.23
N ALA A 630 5.94 4.02 -28.18
CA ALA A 630 5.33 3.49 -26.95
C ALA A 630 4.29 4.43 -26.33
N ASP A 631 4.56 5.74 -26.28
CA ASP A 631 3.62 6.74 -25.77
C ASP A 631 2.29 6.77 -26.53
N HIS A 632 2.36 6.63 -27.86
CA HIS A 632 1.19 6.61 -28.73
C HIS A 632 0.39 5.33 -28.56
N TRP A 633 1.06 4.18 -28.50
CA TRP A 633 0.42 2.88 -28.28
C TRP A 633 -0.23 2.81 -26.90
N HIS A 634 0.49 3.24 -25.87
CA HIS A 634 0.03 3.31 -24.49
C HIS A 634 -1.19 4.21 -24.34
N THR A 635 -1.12 5.44 -24.86
CA THR A 635 -2.25 6.38 -24.75
C THR A 635 -3.46 5.89 -25.57
N SER A 636 -3.23 5.30 -26.75
CA SER A 636 -4.31 4.69 -27.56
C SER A 636 -4.97 3.51 -26.84
N MET A 637 -4.17 2.69 -26.15
CA MET A 637 -4.64 1.56 -25.33
C MET A 637 -5.46 2.03 -24.12
N LEU A 638 -5.06 3.11 -23.46
CA LEU A 638 -5.80 3.66 -22.31
C LEU A 638 -7.12 4.31 -22.73
N MET A 639 -7.13 5.00 -23.86
CA MET A 639 -8.28 5.79 -24.31
C MET A 639 -9.19 5.04 -25.29
N TRP A 640 -8.83 3.80 -25.66
CA TRP A 640 -9.51 3.00 -26.70
C TRP A 640 -9.70 3.75 -28.03
N ILE A 641 -8.72 4.59 -28.38
CA ILE A 641 -8.72 5.35 -29.62
C ILE A 641 -8.08 4.49 -30.72
N LYS A 642 -8.60 4.58 -31.96
CA LYS A 642 -7.97 3.94 -33.12
C LYS A 642 -6.51 4.42 -33.24
N SER A 643 -5.58 3.50 -33.46
CA SER A 643 -4.15 3.81 -33.60
C SER A 643 -3.82 4.85 -34.68
N SER A 644 -4.72 5.12 -35.63
CA SER A 644 -4.56 6.17 -36.65
C SER A 644 -4.84 7.59 -36.14
N LYS A 645 -5.53 7.76 -35.01
CA LYS A 645 -5.82 9.06 -34.39
C LYS A 645 -4.88 9.25 -33.19
N SER A 646 -4.00 10.24 -33.28
CA SER A 646 -3.10 10.61 -32.18
C SER A 646 -3.67 11.77 -31.37
N LEU A 647 -3.72 11.60 -30.04
CA LEU A 647 -3.98 12.69 -29.11
C LEU A 647 -2.76 13.62 -29.10
N ARG A 648 -2.93 14.84 -29.60
CA ARG A 648 -1.86 15.83 -29.57
C ARG A 648 -1.70 16.37 -28.16
N GLY A 649 -0.48 16.28 -27.64
CA GLY A 649 -0.10 16.95 -26.40
C GLY A 649 -0.13 18.48 -26.52
N PRO A 650 0.12 19.20 -25.42
CA PRO A 650 0.10 20.66 -25.40
C PRO A 650 1.12 21.26 -26.39
N VAL A 651 0.67 22.28 -27.14
CA VAL A 651 1.50 22.98 -28.12
C VAL A 651 2.27 24.10 -27.43
N PHE A 652 3.59 24.08 -27.54
CA PHE A 652 4.47 25.09 -26.93
C PHE A 652 5.15 25.96 -27.99
N PRO A 653 5.34 27.27 -27.71
CA PRO A 653 6.23 28.14 -28.47
C PRO A 653 7.65 27.56 -28.58
N THR A 654 8.35 27.88 -29.67
CA THR A 654 9.70 27.35 -29.99
C THR A 654 10.73 27.66 -28.90
N SER A 655 10.67 28.84 -28.29
CA SER A 655 11.54 29.27 -27.18
C SER A 655 11.36 28.38 -25.94
N ILE A 656 10.11 28.18 -25.53
CA ILE A 656 9.74 27.32 -24.40
C ILE A 656 10.13 25.87 -24.70
N ARG A 657 9.86 25.38 -25.91
CA ARG A 657 10.25 24.04 -26.35
C ARG A 657 11.77 23.82 -26.23
N LYS A 658 12.60 24.75 -26.72
CA LYS A 658 14.08 24.66 -26.58
C LYS A 658 14.51 24.61 -25.11
N LYS A 659 13.92 25.43 -24.24
CA LYS A 659 14.22 25.43 -22.80
C LYS A 659 13.84 24.11 -22.12
N ARG A 660 12.67 23.57 -22.46
CA ARG A 660 12.19 22.26 -21.96
C ARG A 660 13.11 21.12 -22.39
N HIS A 661 13.50 21.07 -23.66
CA HIS A 661 14.46 20.08 -24.17
C HIS A 661 15.83 20.16 -23.50
N ARG A 662 16.34 21.37 -23.24
CA ARG A 662 17.60 21.55 -22.49
C ARG A 662 17.48 21.04 -21.06
N LYS A 663 16.38 21.33 -20.36
CA LYS A 663 16.11 20.84 -19.01
C LYS A 663 15.96 19.31 -18.98
N ALA A 664 15.22 18.74 -19.93
CA ALA A 664 15.04 17.30 -20.08
C ALA A 664 16.38 16.58 -20.31
N ARG A 665 17.24 17.06 -21.22
CA ARG A 665 18.58 16.48 -21.45
C ARG A 665 19.44 16.47 -20.20
N ARG A 666 19.47 17.57 -19.44
CA ARG A 666 20.23 17.63 -18.18
C ARG A 666 19.71 16.62 -17.16
N ASN A 667 18.39 16.54 -17.01
CA ASN A 667 17.77 15.59 -16.10
C ASN A 667 17.99 14.13 -16.55
N ALA A 668 18.01 13.87 -17.86
CA ALA A 668 18.32 12.56 -18.42
C ALA A 668 19.75 12.12 -18.11
N LEU A 669 20.75 13.01 -18.30
CA LEU A 669 22.15 12.72 -17.92
C LEU A 669 22.27 12.34 -16.44
N LEU A 670 21.62 13.11 -15.56
CA LEU A 670 21.59 12.81 -14.12
C LEU A 670 20.91 11.46 -13.84
N PHE A 671 19.79 11.17 -14.50
CA PHE A 671 19.06 9.91 -14.32
C PHE A 671 19.90 8.70 -14.73
N PHE A 672 20.53 8.73 -15.91
CA PHE A 672 21.37 7.63 -16.38
C PHE A 672 22.63 7.45 -15.53
N SER A 673 23.21 8.55 -15.02
CA SER A 673 24.32 8.44 -14.06
C SER A 673 23.91 7.71 -12.77
N LEU A 674 22.70 7.95 -12.28
CA LEU A 674 22.17 7.22 -11.13
C LEU A 674 21.83 5.76 -11.46
N ILE A 675 21.31 5.46 -12.65
CA ILE A 675 21.11 4.05 -13.06
C ILE A 675 22.42 3.28 -13.00
N ILE A 676 23.51 3.86 -13.52
CA ILE A 676 24.84 3.25 -13.49
C ILE A 676 25.27 3.03 -12.03
N LEU A 677 25.07 4.01 -11.15
CA LEU A 677 25.36 3.87 -9.72
C LEU A 677 24.57 2.71 -9.08
N PHE A 678 23.25 2.63 -9.31
CA PHE A 678 22.42 1.54 -8.79
C PHE A 678 22.85 0.17 -9.34
N ALA A 679 23.23 0.09 -10.62
CA ALA A 679 23.73 -1.14 -11.22
C ALA A 679 25.06 -1.57 -10.58
N ILE A 680 25.97 -0.62 -10.34
CA ILE A 680 27.26 -0.87 -9.68
C ILE A 680 27.06 -1.44 -8.27
N LEU A 681 26.16 -0.84 -7.48
CA LEU A 681 25.85 -1.31 -6.11
C LEU A 681 25.31 -2.76 -6.08
N ILE A 682 24.63 -3.21 -7.12
CA ILE A 682 24.10 -4.59 -7.16
C ILE A 682 25.12 -5.56 -7.76
N VAL A 683 25.82 -5.14 -8.82
CA VAL A 683 26.73 -6.01 -9.58
C VAL A 683 28.02 -6.29 -8.83
N ILE A 684 28.58 -5.31 -8.08
CA ILE A 684 29.83 -5.51 -7.36
C ILE A 684 29.73 -6.68 -6.36
N PRO A 685 28.78 -6.72 -5.41
CA PRO A 685 28.67 -7.84 -4.46
C PRO A 685 28.54 -9.21 -5.13
N ILE A 686 27.75 -9.29 -6.21
CA ILE A 686 27.51 -10.53 -6.94
C ILE A 686 28.78 -11.02 -7.65
N LEU A 687 29.61 -10.11 -8.17
CA LEU A 687 30.89 -10.47 -8.76
C LEU A 687 31.91 -10.89 -7.70
N VAL A 688 31.90 -10.25 -6.52
CA VAL A 688 32.77 -10.61 -5.41
C VAL A 688 32.50 -12.05 -4.94
N ASP A 689 31.23 -12.43 -4.79
CA ASP A 689 30.81 -13.81 -4.45
C ASP A 689 31.33 -14.84 -5.46
N LYS A 690 31.32 -14.52 -6.76
CA LYS A 690 31.67 -15.49 -7.82
C LYS A 690 33.16 -15.67 -8.06
N ILE A 691 33.96 -14.62 -7.87
CA ILE A 691 35.36 -14.62 -8.31
C ILE A 691 36.30 -14.89 -7.10
N ASP A 692 35.79 -14.98 -5.87
CA ASP A 692 36.55 -15.27 -4.63
C ASP A 692 37.81 -14.38 -4.45
N VAL A 693 37.83 -13.20 -5.10
CA VAL A 693 39.02 -12.34 -5.24
C VAL A 693 39.31 -11.54 -3.96
N LEU A 694 38.34 -11.47 -3.06
CA LEU A 694 38.38 -10.61 -1.88
C LEU A 694 38.25 -11.49 -0.63
N ASP A 695 39.31 -12.23 -0.32
CA ASP A 695 39.51 -12.70 1.05
C ASP A 695 39.85 -11.47 1.92
N ILE A 696 38.81 -10.83 2.46
CA ILE A 696 38.92 -9.64 3.33
C ILE A 696 39.25 -10.07 4.77
N SER A 697 39.38 -11.38 5.04
CA SER A 697 39.80 -11.92 6.34
C SER A 697 41.07 -11.26 6.94
N PRO A 698 42.05 -10.74 6.16
CA PRO A 698 43.20 -10.04 6.71
C PRO A 698 42.90 -8.60 7.19
N PHE A 699 41.87 -7.95 6.65
CA PHE A 699 41.51 -6.56 6.95
C PHE A 699 40.46 -6.43 8.06
N LEU A 700 39.84 -7.54 8.43
CA LEU A 700 38.87 -7.59 9.50
C LEU A 700 39.58 -7.68 10.86
N PRO A 701 39.07 -6.99 11.90
CA PRO A 701 39.63 -7.11 13.23
C PRO A 701 39.68 -8.59 13.64
N ARG A 702 40.83 -9.07 14.14
CA ARG A 702 41.03 -10.47 14.59
C ARG A 702 40.01 -10.94 15.63
N GLN A 703 39.28 -10.01 16.25
CA GLN A 703 38.18 -10.22 17.19
C GLN A 703 36.85 -9.80 16.55
N SER A 704 36.48 -10.36 15.40
CA SER A 704 35.25 -10.00 14.70
C SER A 704 33.96 -10.45 15.39
N PHE A 705 34.02 -10.94 16.65
CA PHE A 705 32.89 -11.42 17.46
C PHE A 705 31.89 -12.33 16.72
N GLY A 706 32.32 -13.08 15.70
CA GLY A 706 31.44 -13.91 14.88
C GLY A 706 30.42 -13.10 14.05
N LEU A 707 30.74 -11.86 13.68
CA LEU A 707 29.84 -10.97 12.93
C LEU A 707 29.67 -11.36 11.47
N ILE A 708 30.64 -12.04 10.85
CA ILE A 708 30.56 -12.45 9.45
C ILE A 708 30.03 -13.87 9.36
N GLN A 709 29.02 -14.07 8.50
CA GLN A 709 28.48 -15.39 8.22
C GLN A 709 29.45 -16.13 7.30
N PRO A 710 29.88 -17.35 7.68
CA PRO A 710 30.61 -18.21 6.76
C PRO A 710 29.70 -18.61 5.58
N ASN A 711 30.29 -18.62 4.39
CA ASN A 711 29.64 -19.06 3.15
C ASN A 711 30.33 -20.33 2.60
N HIS A 712 29.65 -21.07 1.73
CA HIS A 712 30.14 -22.31 1.11
C HIS A 712 30.57 -23.42 2.10
N GLN A 713 29.89 -23.50 3.25
CA GLN A 713 30.08 -24.61 4.19
C GLN A 713 29.41 -25.90 3.69
N ASP A 714 29.93 -27.04 4.11
CA ASP A 714 29.30 -28.34 3.89
C ASP A 714 28.09 -28.48 4.84
N ASN A 715 26.93 -28.05 4.37
CA ASN A 715 25.66 -28.03 5.09
C ASN A 715 24.88 -29.33 4.85
N ASN A 716 25.52 -30.48 5.06
CA ASN A 716 24.89 -31.78 4.82
C ASN A 716 24.99 -32.72 6.03
N ASP A 717 23.93 -32.73 6.82
CA ASP A 717 23.64 -33.66 7.91
C ASP A 717 22.65 -34.75 7.50
N THR A 718 22.63 -35.16 6.23
CA THR A 718 21.76 -36.24 5.75
C THR A 718 22.53 -37.48 5.31
N GLY A 719 21.82 -38.61 5.16
CA GLY A 719 22.39 -39.91 4.79
C GLY A 719 23.27 -40.48 5.90
N ASP A 720 24.52 -40.83 5.57
CA ASP A 720 25.50 -41.35 6.54
C ASP A 720 25.85 -40.32 7.64
N ASN A 721 25.67 -39.03 7.32
CA ASN A 721 25.98 -37.94 8.22
C ASN A 721 24.82 -37.60 9.18
N ALA A 722 23.69 -38.31 9.08
CA ALA A 722 22.49 -38.04 9.87
C ALA A 722 22.68 -38.26 11.38
N PRO A 723 22.11 -37.37 12.23
CA PRO A 723 22.12 -37.54 13.68
C PRO A 723 21.60 -38.92 14.09
N GLN A 724 22.16 -39.50 15.15
CA GLN A 724 21.71 -40.80 15.67
C GLN A 724 20.26 -40.80 16.16
N THR A 725 19.67 -39.62 16.37
CA THR A 725 18.25 -39.44 16.73
C THR A 725 17.28 -39.69 15.57
N VAL A 726 17.78 -39.80 14.33
CA VAL A 726 16.95 -40.06 13.14
C VAL A 726 16.72 -41.56 13.01
N LEU A 727 15.47 -41.96 12.75
CA LEU A 727 15.08 -43.35 12.49
C LEU A 727 15.85 -43.89 11.27
N ARG A 728 16.58 -44.98 11.46
CA ARG A 728 17.37 -45.65 10.40
C ARG A 728 16.71 -46.92 9.85
N SER A 729 15.64 -47.37 10.48
CA SER A 729 14.87 -48.56 10.08
C SER A 729 13.37 -48.24 10.12
N LYS A 730 12.63 -48.81 9.18
CA LYS A 730 11.17 -48.74 9.16
C LYS A 730 10.63 -49.32 10.47
N PRO A 731 9.75 -48.62 11.20
CA PRO A 731 9.09 -49.20 12.36
C PRO A 731 8.23 -50.40 11.93
N ASP A 732 8.24 -51.46 12.71
CA ASP A 732 7.43 -52.65 12.43
C ASP A 732 5.96 -52.26 12.29
N ALA A 733 5.27 -52.87 11.30
CA ALA A 733 3.87 -52.60 11.09
C ALA A 733 3.09 -52.93 12.38
N PRO A 734 2.17 -52.07 12.85
CA PRO A 734 1.36 -52.39 14.02
C PRO A 734 0.62 -53.71 13.74
N GLU A 735 0.75 -54.68 14.65
CA GLU A 735 -0.01 -55.94 14.55
C GLU A 735 -1.49 -55.59 14.41
N ILE A 736 -2.07 -55.99 13.29
CA ILE A 736 -3.52 -55.90 13.08
C ILE A 736 -4.13 -56.90 14.05
N VAL A 737 -4.47 -56.44 15.25
CA VAL A 737 -5.31 -57.20 16.18
C VAL A 737 -6.68 -57.28 15.52
N SER A 738 -6.93 -58.37 14.80
CA SER A 738 -8.26 -58.70 14.31
C SER A 738 -9.13 -58.97 15.54
N TYR A 739 -9.89 -57.96 15.96
CA TYR A 739 -11.02 -58.20 16.83
C TYR A 739 -12.01 -59.05 16.02
N GLN A 740 -12.01 -60.36 16.27
CA GLN A 740 -13.09 -61.25 15.84
C GLN A 740 -14.36 -60.80 16.58
N PHE A 741 -15.21 -60.07 15.87
CA PHE A 741 -16.60 -59.81 16.28
C PHE A 741 -17.51 -60.93 15.81
#